data_AF-A0A3M1BET8-F1
#
_entry.id   AF-A0A3M1BET8-F1
#
_cell.length_a   1.000
_cell.length_b   1.000
_cell.length_c   1.000
_cell.angle_alpha   90.00
_cell.angle_beta   90.00
_cell.angle_gamma   90.00
#
_symmetry.space_group_name_H-M   'P 1'
#
loop_
_entity.id
_entity.type
_entity.pdbx_description
1 polymer ?
#
loop_
_entity_poly.entity_id
_entity_poly.type
_entity_poly.pdbx_seq_one_letter_code
_entity_poly.pdbx_strand_id
1 'polypeptide(L)'
;NLDRWGALLDLADRAASRNSSNPEIAYRLARCAELTYDYVVRDKHFDWRATVEAISGLCGKSSLAILSRWRDRDFGWAQRILPIAVNFLVERGDLDPKIALALIGFRAQWDEPFLLKSALATCAVKEEKGVMAEFSYRYMTLGQQDPEKWRKLKSVLNEHGITLPLDLDERIALSEREEQLSKSGEYSYDIDRTAVRESNDDRDWNQIFDGIDLSVANDISRAYQRFKGLEPPYYHELFFEEACRRVEVGKEAEFISAIADVADFDLYHLRSILEHLPVNWRSRLAVKQAMAQTLKVFCRRFCMEIAKSRYYEVLPFKTACELSGITEGELVDVVLTAIGEATEVAGANRLFTLVGLLAPKMTENEALEALSFGLNLFDPIIEDTDGDGPWSSRLEPPFEIEGSVAGYIWSCLAAPRASLRWEAAHVVRALSTLGHPKVLDHLIMLANGGSANAFYDARLHFYELHARQWLLIGLARAARDRPALVAPYANFLIKLTFDSKPHVLIREFAKKTIFSLLDAGFLESQADHLRERLSVINMSKFPPVESKSYQPFESEKSDNEVDADTEGNEDRFYFGIDIGPYWFAPLGRCFGMSQASIEREALRVIRNDWGFSVSDRWDEDERHRRKIFRDGETWHSHGSYPRVDDLHFYLSYHAMMVVAGKLLETTPVHHAPDDSEDEFHNWLYRHDLTRRDGAWLADRRDPIPLERPAWKDEAENNEWRWSLARNDFDRILLASDGRMNLWGHWTWSSGHREESIHVASALVSPDRSMALLRALQSVDNPYDYRIPDASDDLQIDFEGFQLKGWIVDRYCDRGLDEYDPWAGAITYPSPVPAAYITDIMNLT
;
A
#
# COMPACT_ATOMS: atom_id res chain seq x y z
N ASN A 1 -0.22 -22.63 21.86
CA ASN A 1 0.38 -21.32 21.45
C ASN A 1 -0.66 -20.32 20.98
N LEU A 2 -1.56 -20.64 20.04
CA LEU A 2 -2.60 -19.70 19.60
C LEU A 2 -3.53 -19.24 20.73
N ASP A 3 -4.03 -20.16 21.59
CA ASP A 3 -4.86 -19.77 22.74
C ASP A 3 -4.11 -18.87 23.74
N ARG A 4 -2.81 -19.12 23.94
CA ARG A 4 -1.95 -18.26 24.78
C ARG A 4 -1.82 -16.87 24.19
N TRP A 5 -1.63 -16.77 22.88
CA TRP A 5 -1.59 -15.47 22.20
C TRP A 5 -2.95 -14.76 22.27
N GLY A 6 -4.04 -15.47 22.01
CA GLY A 6 -5.41 -14.95 22.15
C GLY A 6 -5.69 -14.40 23.55
N ALA A 7 -5.25 -15.09 24.61
CA ALA A 7 -5.38 -14.61 25.98
C ALA A 7 -4.64 -13.28 26.23
N LEU A 8 -3.44 -13.09 25.65
CA LEU A 8 -2.73 -11.81 25.74
C LEU A 8 -3.46 -10.71 24.99
N LEU A 9 -4.03 -11.00 23.82
CA LEU A 9 -4.81 -10.04 23.05
C LEU A 9 -6.09 -9.62 23.79
N ASP A 10 -6.80 -10.56 24.43
CA ASP A 10 -7.99 -10.27 25.23
C ASP A 10 -7.67 -9.37 26.43
N LEU A 11 -6.53 -9.58 27.08
CA LEU A 11 -6.05 -8.71 28.16
C LEU A 11 -5.62 -7.34 27.63
N ALA A 12 -4.95 -7.28 26.48
CA ALA A 12 -4.52 -6.03 25.85
C ALA A 12 -5.71 -5.17 25.42
N ASP A 13 -6.74 -5.76 24.83
CA ASP A 13 -7.98 -5.07 24.48
C ASP A 13 -8.69 -4.53 25.72
N ARG A 14 -8.70 -5.28 26.81
CA ARG A 14 -9.30 -4.81 28.06
C ARG A 14 -8.49 -3.69 28.72
N ALA A 15 -7.17 -3.76 28.62
CA ALA A 15 -6.22 -2.77 29.14
C ALA A 15 -6.11 -1.52 28.25
N ALA A 16 -6.61 -1.59 27.01
CA ALA A 16 -6.60 -0.47 26.08
C ALA A 16 -7.40 0.70 26.66
N SER A 17 -6.73 1.85 26.78
CA SER A 17 -7.34 3.06 27.32
C SER A 17 -6.94 4.27 26.49
N ARG A 18 -7.89 5.18 26.33
CA ARG A 18 -7.66 6.45 25.63
C ARG A 18 -6.97 7.48 26.52
N ASN A 19 -7.17 7.38 27.83
CA ASN A 19 -6.66 8.32 28.82
C ASN A 19 -5.27 7.92 29.35
N SER A 20 -4.93 6.62 29.31
CA SER A 20 -3.64 6.10 29.78
C SER A 20 -2.96 5.29 28.68
N SER A 21 -1.97 5.90 28.04
CA SER A 21 -1.16 5.30 26.98
C SER A 21 0.04 4.55 27.57
N ASN A 22 0.26 3.30 27.16
CA ASN A 22 1.32 2.43 27.65
C ASN A 22 2.30 2.03 26.52
N PRO A 23 3.23 2.91 26.12
CA PRO A 23 4.10 2.67 24.96
C PRO A 23 5.05 1.47 25.14
N GLU A 24 5.56 1.25 26.36
CA GLU A 24 6.42 0.11 26.68
C GLU A 24 5.67 -1.22 26.58
N ILE A 25 4.44 -1.30 27.10
CA ILE A 25 3.64 -2.53 27.03
C ILE A 25 3.23 -2.82 25.59
N ALA A 26 2.86 -1.80 24.81
CA ALA A 26 2.60 -1.94 23.38
C ALA A 26 3.84 -2.49 22.63
N TYR A 27 5.03 -2.00 22.97
CA TYR A 27 6.28 -2.49 22.41
C TYR A 27 6.61 -3.93 22.81
N ARG A 28 6.47 -4.27 24.10
CA ARG A 28 6.69 -5.65 24.59
C ARG A 28 5.71 -6.64 23.95
N LEU A 29 4.45 -6.24 23.76
CA LEU A 29 3.46 -7.03 23.03
C LEU A 29 3.91 -7.25 21.58
N ALA A 30 4.38 -6.21 20.89
CA ALA A 30 4.89 -6.32 19.52
C ALA A 30 6.10 -7.28 19.40
N ARG A 31 7.07 -7.22 20.33
CA ARG A 31 8.18 -8.19 20.36
C ARG A 31 7.70 -9.62 20.57
N CYS A 32 6.75 -9.83 21.48
CA CYS A 32 6.16 -11.15 21.71
C CYS A 32 5.35 -11.64 20.49
N ALA A 33 4.76 -10.71 19.72
CA ALA A 33 4.04 -11.02 18.48
C ALA A 33 4.99 -11.57 17.41
N GLU A 34 6.15 -10.92 17.20
CA GLU A 34 7.21 -11.37 16.29
C GLU A 34 7.64 -12.80 16.63
N LEU A 35 8.01 -13.05 17.90
CA LEU A 35 8.39 -14.39 18.35
C LEU A 35 7.27 -15.41 18.21
N THR A 36 6.02 -15.03 18.54
CA THR A 36 4.86 -15.93 18.43
C THR A 36 4.61 -16.34 16.99
N TYR A 37 4.76 -15.39 16.05
CA TYR A 37 4.57 -15.61 14.61
C TYR A 37 5.54 -16.66 14.06
N ASP A 38 6.79 -16.70 14.52
CA ASP A 38 7.80 -17.70 14.11
C ASP A 38 7.37 -19.16 14.39
N TYR A 39 6.46 -19.37 15.36
CA TYR A 39 5.91 -20.68 15.69
C TYR A 39 4.55 -20.97 15.05
N VAL A 40 4.05 -20.09 14.17
CA VAL A 40 2.78 -20.28 13.45
C VAL A 40 3.03 -20.96 12.11
N VAL A 41 2.38 -22.11 11.90
CA VAL A 41 2.59 -22.96 10.72
C VAL A 41 2.12 -22.29 9.40
N ARG A 42 1.11 -21.42 9.46
CA ARG A 42 0.58 -20.69 8.28
C ARG A 42 0.08 -19.30 8.68
N ASP A 43 0.35 -18.31 7.84
CA ASP A 43 -0.05 -16.89 8.06
C ASP A 43 -1.53 -16.74 8.46
N LYS A 44 -2.43 -17.50 7.82
CA LYS A 44 -3.88 -17.47 8.09
C LYS A 44 -4.30 -17.79 9.53
N HIS A 45 -3.41 -18.34 10.35
CA HIS A 45 -3.68 -18.68 11.74
C HIS A 45 -3.20 -17.61 12.73
N PHE A 46 -2.39 -16.63 12.28
CA PHE A 46 -1.97 -15.52 13.11
C PHE A 46 -2.97 -14.36 12.99
N ASP A 47 -3.46 -13.86 14.13
CA ASP A 47 -4.47 -12.80 14.15
C ASP A 47 -3.80 -11.43 13.97
N TRP A 48 -3.40 -11.12 12.74
CA TRP A 48 -2.80 -9.83 12.41
C TRP A 48 -3.70 -8.65 12.80
N ARG A 49 -5.01 -8.79 12.62
CA ARG A 49 -5.96 -7.71 12.91
C ARG A 49 -6.00 -7.43 14.41
N ALA A 50 -6.32 -8.43 15.22
CA ALA A 50 -6.40 -8.25 16.66
C ALA A 50 -5.05 -7.87 17.28
N THR A 51 -3.94 -8.39 16.73
CA THR A 51 -2.59 -7.99 17.19
C THR A 51 -2.33 -6.50 16.99
N VAL A 52 -2.64 -5.98 15.80
CA VAL A 52 -2.43 -4.56 15.49
C VAL A 52 -3.41 -3.66 16.23
N GLU A 53 -4.68 -4.08 16.36
CA GLU A 53 -5.69 -3.37 17.15
C GLU A 53 -5.30 -3.32 18.64
N ALA A 54 -4.82 -4.42 19.22
CA ALA A 54 -4.33 -4.47 20.60
C ALA A 54 -3.12 -3.53 20.83
N ILE A 55 -2.12 -3.56 19.94
CA ILE A 55 -0.96 -2.65 19.99
C ILE A 55 -1.44 -1.18 19.89
N SER A 56 -2.36 -0.88 18.98
CA SER A 56 -2.94 0.45 18.79
C SER A 56 -3.78 0.89 19.98
N GLY A 57 -4.50 -0.05 20.61
CA GLY A 57 -5.30 0.15 21.81
C GLY A 57 -4.47 0.51 23.03
N LEU A 58 -3.33 -0.16 23.21
CA LEU A 58 -2.39 0.12 24.30
C LEU A 58 -1.67 1.48 24.10
N CYS A 59 -1.27 1.80 22.87
CA CYS A 59 -0.69 3.09 22.52
C CYS A 59 -0.71 3.34 21.00
N GLY A 60 -1.63 4.19 20.51
CA GLY A 60 -1.72 4.52 19.09
C GLY A 60 -0.45 5.15 18.50
N LYS A 61 0.24 5.99 19.29
CA LYS A 61 1.51 6.63 18.91
C LYS A 61 2.63 5.60 18.74
N SER A 62 2.74 4.67 19.68
CA SER A 62 3.72 3.57 19.63
C SER A 62 3.37 2.60 18.50
N SER A 63 2.09 2.38 18.21
CA SER A 63 1.64 1.54 17.09
C SER A 63 2.23 2.00 15.76
N LEU A 64 2.11 3.28 15.41
CA LEU A 64 2.71 3.81 14.18
C LEU A 64 4.24 3.66 14.16
N ALA A 65 4.91 3.86 15.30
CA ALA A 65 6.35 3.65 15.43
C ALA A 65 6.74 2.17 15.24
N ILE A 66 5.99 1.24 15.86
CA ILE A 66 6.18 -0.22 15.75
C ILE A 66 5.96 -0.67 14.31
N LEU A 67 4.85 -0.29 13.68
CA LEU A 67 4.53 -0.67 12.29
C LEU A 67 5.56 -0.13 11.30
N SER A 68 6.14 1.04 11.58
CA SER A 68 7.26 1.59 10.80
C SER A 68 8.50 0.68 10.87
N ARG A 69 8.86 0.20 12.06
CA ARG A 69 10.02 -0.69 12.26
C ARG A 69 9.76 -2.10 11.73
N TRP A 70 8.54 -2.61 11.86
CA TRP A 70 8.11 -3.86 11.22
C TRP A 70 8.24 -3.80 9.70
N ARG A 71 7.83 -2.69 9.07
CA ARG A 71 8.04 -2.46 7.65
C ARG A 71 9.53 -2.47 7.27
N ASP A 72 10.39 -1.81 8.05
CA ASP A 72 11.84 -1.79 7.77
C ASP A 72 12.49 -3.17 7.86
N ARG A 73 11.94 -4.07 8.70
CA ARG A 73 12.38 -5.47 8.83
C ARG A 73 11.69 -6.45 7.87
N ASP A 74 10.80 -6.00 6.99
CA ASP A 74 9.90 -6.85 6.18
C ASP A 74 9.07 -7.84 7.04
N PHE A 75 8.68 -7.45 8.26
CA PHE A 75 7.82 -8.23 9.15
C PHE A 75 6.34 -7.89 8.94
N GLY A 76 5.55 -8.91 8.54
CA GLY A 76 4.16 -8.73 8.15
C GLY A 76 4.01 -7.97 6.82
N TRP A 77 2.77 -7.65 6.43
CA TRP A 77 2.50 -6.92 5.19
C TRP A 77 2.04 -5.51 5.52
N ALA A 78 2.91 -4.52 5.32
CA ALA A 78 2.63 -3.10 5.60
C ALA A 78 1.30 -2.64 4.96
N GLN A 79 1.02 -3.13 3.74
CA GLN A 79 -0.20 -2.85 2.98
C GLN A 79 -1.47 -3.39 3.65
N ARG A 80 -1.36 -4.39 4.53
CA ARG A 80 -2.48 -4.96 5.29
C ARG A 80 -2.57 -4.35 6.69
N ILE A 81 -1.44 -4.22 7.39
CA ILE A 81 -1.42 -3.85 8.82
C ILE A 81 -1.55 -2.35 9.07
N LEU A 82 -1.04 -1.49 8.18
CA LEU A 82 -1.18 -0.03 8.34
C LEU A 82 -2.66 0.41 8.32
N PRO A 83 -3.49 -0.04 7.35
CA PRO A 83 -4.92 0.25 7.37
C PRO A 83 -5.64 -0.20 8.63
N ILE A 84 -5.26 -1.35 9.22
CA ILE A 84 -5.87 -1.84 10.47
C ILE A 84 -5.64 -0.83 11.60
N ALA A 85 -4.39 -0.40 11.83
CA ALA A 85 -4.08 0.57 12.87
C ALA A 85 -4.76 1.93 12.60
N VAL A 86 -4.70 2.43 11.37
CA VAL A 86 -5.27 3.73 11.01
C VAL A 86 -6.79 3.73 11.17
N ASN A 87 -7.48 2.72 10.67
CA ASN A 87 -8.94 2.60 10.82
C ASN A 87 -9.33 2.51 12.29
N PHE A 88 -8.65 1.66 13.07
CA PHE A 88 -8.88 1.54 14.51
C PHE A 88 -8.69 2.87 15.25
N LEU A 89 -7.63 3.61 14.95
CA LEU A 89 -7.36 4.92 15.56
C LEU A 89 -8.39 5.98 15.16
N VAL A 90 -8.90 5.93 13.93
CA VAL A 90 -10.00 6.79 13.47
C VAL A 90 -11.30 6.45 14.19
N GLU A 91 -11.67 5.16 14.26
CA GLU A 91 -12.87 4.68 14.97
C GLU A 91 -12.85 5.07 16.46
N ARG A 92 -11.67 4.99 17.10
CA ARG A 92 -11.48 5.40 18.51
C ARG A 92 -11.44 6.92 18.72
N GLY A 93 -11.31 7.69 17.63
CA GLY A 93 -11.18 9.15 17.66
C GLY A 93 -9.80 9.66 18.12
N ASP A 94 -8.77 8.82 18.00
CA ASP A 94 -7.38 9.18 18.33
C ASP A 94 -6.63 9.82 17.16
N LEU A 95 -7.02 9.49 15.93
CA LEU A 95 -6.47 10.06 14.70
C LEU A 95 -7.54 10.85 13.95
N ASP A 96 -7.21 12.08 13.52
CA ASP A 96 -8.07 12.87 12.66
C ASP A 96 -8.33 12.11 11.34
N PRO A 97 -9.59 11.83 10.98
CA PRO A 97 -9.92 11.13 9.74
C PRO A 97 -9.37 11.80 8.47
N LYS A 98 -9.21 13.13 8.48
CA LYS A 98 -8.64 13.84 7.33
C LYS A 98 -7.13 13.56 7.17
N ILE A 99 -6.40 13.40 8.28
CA ILE A 99 -4.99 12.94 8.25
C ILE A 99 -4.93 11.51 7.73
N ALA A 100 -5.82 10.63 8.21
CA ALA A 100 -5.92 9.26 7.73
C ALA A 100 -6.22 9.19 6.22
N LEU A 101 -7.09 10.06 5.71
CA LEU A 101 -7.38 10.16 4.27
C LEU A 101 -6.14 10.49 3.44
N ALA A 102 -5.25 11.36 3.94
CA ALA A 102 -4.01 11.70 3.26
C ALA A 102 -3.08 10.49 3.07
N LEU A 103 -3.16 9.48 3.95
CA LEU A 103 -2.35 8.26 3.90
C LEU A 103 -2.72 7.33 2.74
N ILE A 104 -3.83 7.57 2.02
CA ILE A 104 -4.20 6.85 0.78
C ILE A 104 -3.11 6.97 -0.30
N GLY A 105 -2.21 7.96 -0.20
CA GLY A 105 -1.00 8.01 -1.02
C GLY A 105 -0.08 6.79 -0.87
N PHE A 106 -0.18 6.01 0.21
CA PHE A 106 0.40 4.67 0.31
C PHE A 106 -0.50 3.64 -0.34
N ARG A 107 0.07 2.73 -1.13
CA ARG A 107 -0.72 1.62 -1.71
C ARG A 107 -0.96 0.55 -0.66
N ALA A 108 -2.10 0.62 0.00
CA ALA A 108 -2.51 -0.33 1.03
C ALA A 108 -3.97 -0.77 0.83
N GLN A 109 -4.39 -1.77 1.60
CA GLN A 109 -5.75 -2.30 1.64
C GLN A 109 -6.67 -1.37 2.44
N TRP A 110 -6.75 -0.11 2.03
CA TRP A 110 -7.57 0.90 2.69
C TRP A 110 -9.06 0.56 2.62
N ASP A 111 -9.84 1.07 3.57
CA ASP A 111 -11.28 1.23 3.41
C ASP A 111 -11.54 2.70 3.08
N GLU A 112 -11.30 3.07 1.81
CA GLU A 112 -11.41 4.45 1.35
C GLU A 112 -12.81 5.04 1.59
N PRO A 113 -13.92 4.31 1.36
CA PRO A 113 -15.25 4.79 1.72
C PRO A 113 -15.42 5.10 3.21
N PHE A 114 -14.89 4.25 4.10
CA PHE A 114 -14.94 4.50 5.55
C PHE A 114 -14.13 5.75 5.94
N LEU A 115 -12.90 5.89 5.44
CA LEU A 115 -12.06 7.05 5.72
C LEU A 115 -12.68 8.34 5.20
N LEU A 116 -13.22 8.30 3.97
CA LEU A 116 -13.90 9.44 3.38
C LEU A 116 -15.14 9.80 4.21
N LYS A 117 -15.99 8.83 4.56
CA LYS A 117 -17.17 9.07 5.41
C LYS A 117 -16.79 9.76 6.71
N SER A 118 -15.77 9.24 7.38
CA SER A 118 -15.28 9.77 8.66
C SER A 118 -14.74 11.20 8.52
N ALA A 119 -14.02 11.50 7.43
CA ALA A 119 -13.50 12.84 7.15
C ALA A 119 -14.59 13.85 6.74
N LEU A 120 -15.59 13.41 5.98
CA LEU A 120 -16.74 14.23 5.61
C LEU A 120 -17.64 14.55 6.81
N ALA A 121 -17.73 13.65 7.79
CA ALA A 121 -18.48 13.87 9.02
C ALA A 121 -17.87 14.96 9.92
N THR A 122 -16.54 15.11 9.93
CA THR A 122 -15.84 16.15 10.70
C THR A 122 -15.69 17.48 9.96
N CYS A 123 -16.03 17.53 8.67
CA CYS A 123 -15.91 18.72 7.84
C CYS A 123 -17.24 19.47 7.71
N ALA A 124 -17.22 20.79 7.91
CA ALA A 124 -18.38 21.67 7.72
C ALA A 124 -18.43 22.33 6.33
N VAL A 125 -17.27 22.56 5.70
CA VAL A 125 -17.13 23.36 4.48
C VAL A 125 -17.41 22.51 3.23
N LYS A 126 -18.35 22.93 2.37
CA LYS A 126 -18.78 22.14 1.22
C LYS A 126 -17.67 21.98 0.17
N GLU A 127 -16.87 23.02 -0.03
CA GLU A 127 -15.74 23.03 -0.96
C GLU A 127 -14.67 22.02 -0.53
N GLU A 128 -14.32 21.98 0.76
CA GLU A 128 -13.39 20.98 1.32
C GLU A 128 -13.91 19.55 1.14
N LYS A 129 -15.22 19.33 1.31
CA LYS A 129 -15.86 18.03 1.03
C LYS A 129 -15.68 17.59 -0.41
N GLY A 130 -15.84 18.52 -1.36
CA GLY A 130 -15.59 18.26 -2.77
C GLY A 130 -14.15 17.82 -3.03
N VAL A 131 -13.18 18.54 -2.46
CA VAL A 131 -11.75 18.20 -2.58
C VAL A 131 -11.44 16.81 -2.01
N MET A 132 -11.97 16.47 -0.84
CA MET A 132 -11.79 15.15 -0.22
C MET A 132 -12.38 14.03 -1.09
N ALA A 133 -13.58 14.23 -1.61
CA ALA A 133 -14.23 13.24 -2.48
C ALA A 133 -13.47 13.05 -3.80
N GLU A 134 -13.04 14.13 -4.44
CA GLU A 134 -12.24 14.08 -5.68
C GLU A 134 -10.90 13.38 -5.44
N PHE A 135 -10.23 13.71 -4.33
CA PHE A 135 -8.99 13.07 -3.92
C PHE A 135 -9.16 11.55 -3.76
N SER A 136 -10.12 11.11 -2.93
CA SER A 136 -10.36 9.68 -2.70
C SER A 136 -10.77 8.97 -3.99
N TYR A 137 -11.65 9.58 -4.78
CA TYR A 137 -12.11 9.02 -6.04
C TYR A 137 -10.94 8.81 -7.01
N ARG A 138 -10.07 9.81 -7.19
CA ARG A 138 -8.89 9.72 -8.06
C ARG A 138 -8.04 8.51 -7.70
N TYR A 139 -7.62 8.36 -6.45
CA TYR A 139 -6.77 7.21 -6.05
C TYR A 139 -7.47 5.86 -6.20
N MET A 140 -8.77 5.78 -5.87
CA MET A 140 -9.54 4.55 -6.07
C MET A 140 -9.58 4.12 -7.54
N THR A 141 -9.68 5.07 -8.49
CA THR A 141 -9.74 4.76 -9.93
C THR A 141 -8.41 4.31 -10.55
N LEU A 142 -7.29 4.47 -9.84
CA LEU A 142 -5.97 4.04 -10.31
C LEU A 142 -5.66 2.56 -10.00
N GLY A 143 -6.54 1.89 -9.25
CA GLY A 143 -6.43 0.48 -8.90
C GLY A 143 -7.75 -0.28 -9.12
N GLN A 144 -7.68 -1.61 -9.13
CA GLN A 144 -8.88 -2.44 -9.10
C GLN A 144 -9.54 -2.35 -7.71
N GLN A 145 -10.86 -2.25 -7.70
CA GLN A 145 -11.66 -2.12 -6.48
C GLN A 145 -12.83 -3.11 -6.51
N ASP A 146 -13.23 -3.53 -5.32
CA ASP A 146 -14.37 -4.40 -5.10
C ASP A 146 -15.71 -3.68 -5.40
N PRO A 147 -16.75 -4.38 -5.92
CA PRO A 147 -18.05 -3.77 -6.17
C PRO A 147 -18.68 -3.13 -4.93
N GLU A 148 -18.56 -3.79 -3.78
CA GLU A 148 -19.05 -3.30 -2.49
C GLU A 148 -18.37 -1.99 -2.11
N LYS A 149 -17.06 -1.84 -2.36
CA LYS A 149 -16.35 -0.57 -2.13
C LYS A 149 -16.91 0.56 -2.98
N TRP A 150 -17.16 0.34 -4.28
CA TRP A 150 -17.76 1.36 -5.14
C TRP A 150 -19.18 1.73 -4.70
N ARG A 151 -20.01 0.75 -4.32
CA ARG A 151 -21.36 1.01 -3.80
C ARG A 151 -21.32 1.79 -2.48
N LYS A 152 -20.40 1.45 -1.56
CA LYS A 152 -20.16 2.21 -0.33
C LYS A 152 -19.77 3.64 -0.63
N LEU A 153 -18.85 3.86 -1.58
CA LEU A 153 -18.47 5.21 -2.01
C LEU A 153 -19.69 6.00 -2.52
N LYS A 154 -20.49 5.41 -3.43
CA LYS A 154 -21.72 6.02 -3.95
C LYS A 154 -22.68 6.41 -2.82
N SER A 155 -22.84 5.54 -1.82
CA SER A 155 -23.66 5.81 -0.64
C SER A 155 -23.13 7.00 0.17
N VAL A 156 -21.82 7.04 0.43
CA VAL A 156 -21.17 8.12 1.19
C VAL A 156 -21.32 9.47 0.48
N LEU A 157 -21.09 9.51 -0.83
CA LEU A 157 -21.25 10.75 -1.61
C LEU A 157 -22.69 11.27 -1.58
N ASN A 158 -23.68 10.37 -1.70
CA ASN A 158 -25.10 10.72 -1.60
C ASN A 158 -25.47 11.22 -0.19
N GLU A 159 -25.01 10.56 0.87
CA GLU A 159 -25.26 10.93 2.28
C GLU A 159 -24.79 12.36 2.58
N HIS A 160 -23.69 12.79 1.94
CA HIS A 160 -23.11 14.12 2.13
C HIS A 160 -23.46 15.14 1.03
N GLY A 161 -24.34 14.80 0.08
CA GLY A 161 -24.79 15.71 -0.99
C GLY A 161 -23.68 16.14 -1.95
N ILE A 162 -22.72 15.26 -2.21
CA ILE A 162 -21.60 15.48 -3.15
C ILE A 162 -22.02 14.98 -4.53
N THR A 163 -21.65 15.73 -5.58
CA THR A 163 -21.96 15.35 -6.97
C THR A 163 -21.24 14.06 -7.32
N LEU A 164 -21.97 13.08 -7.84
CA LEU A 164 -21.41 11.79 -8.24
C LEU A 164 -20.56 11.95 -9.52
N PRO A 165 -19.39 11.30 -9.61
CA PRO A 165 -18.67 11.16 -10.86
C PRO A 165 -19.52 10.47 -11.93
N LEU A 166 -19.44 10.94 -13.18
CA LEU A 166 -20.29 10.48 -14.28
C LEU A 166 -20.11 8.99 -14.59
N ASP A 167 -18.89 8.48 -14.46
CA ASP A 167 -18.48 7.11 -14.77
C ASP A 167 -18.59 6.15 -13.57
N LEU A 168 -19.05 6.63 -12.38
CA LEU A 168 -19.11 5.80 -11.18
C LEU A 168 -20.04 4.58 -11.35
N ASP A 169 -21.19 4.75 -12.01
CA ASP A 169 -22.15 3.65 -12.21
C ASP A 169 -21.63 2.60 -13.19
N GLU A 170 -20.90 3.02 -14.21
CA GLU A 170 -20.24 2.13 -15.16
C GLU A 170 -19.12 1.34 -14.47
N ARG A 171 -18.37 1.96 -13.56
CA ARG A 171 -17.36 1.28 -12.73
C ARG A 171 -17.96 0.23 -11.81
N ILE A 172 -19.10 0.53 -11.17
CA ILE A 172 -19.82 -0.45 -10.35
C ILE A 172 -20.21 -1.65 -11.22
N ALA A 173 -20.86 -1.41 -12.36
CA ALA A 173 -21.30 -2.49 -13.26
C ALA A 173 -20.12 -3.34 -13.78
N LEU A 174 -19.00 -2.71 -14.14
CA LEU A 174 -17.80 -3.41 -14.59
C LEU A 174 -17.22 -4.31 -13.49
N SER A 175 -17.08 -3.77 -12.27
CA SER A 175 -16.56 -4.50 -11.12
C SER A 175 -17.47 -5.67 -10.74
N GLU A 176 -18.80 -5.48 -10.76
CA GLU A 176 -19.78 -6.55 -10.50
C GLU A 176 -19.63 -7.72 -11.48
N ARG A 177 -19.38 -7.41 -12.76
CA ARG A 177 -19.13 -8.42 -13.78
C ARG A 177 -17.83 -9.19 -13.51
N GLU A 178 -16.78 -8.53 -13.01
CA GLU A 178 -15.52 -9.19 -12.62
C GLU A 178 -15.71 -10.16 -11.46
N GLU A 179 -16.44 -9.73 -10.44
CA GLU A 179 -16.71 -10.55 -9.26
C GLU A 179 -17.55 -11.80 -9.59
N GLN A 180 -18.53 -11.67 -10.48
CA GLN A 180 -19.33 -12.82 -10.93
C GLN A 180 -18.48 -13.87 -11.64
N LEU A 181 -17.52 -13.43 -12.46
CA LEU A 181 -16.66 -14.32 -13.24
C LEU A 181 -15.59 -14.98 -12.37
N SER A 182 -14.97 -14.26 -11.43
CA SER A 182 -14.00 -14.85 -10.50
C SER A 182 -14.66 -15.95 -9.64
N LYS A 183 -15.90 -15.71 -9.16
CA LYS A 183 -16.70 -16.71 -8.45
C LYS A 183 -17.03 -17.92 -9.31
N SER A 184 -17.24 -17.74 -10.62
CA SER A 184 -17.50 -18.84 -11.56
C SER A 184 -16.27 -19.69 -11.89
N GLY A 185 -15.06 -19.11 -11.84
CA GLY A 185 -13.79 -19.79 -12.14
C GLY A 185 -13.14 -20.50 -10.96
N GLU A 186 -13.30 -19.99 -9.73
CA GLU A 186 -12.62 -20.54 -8.54
C GLU A 186 -13.52 -21.34 -7.58
N TYR A 187 -14.85 -21.36 -7.78
CA TYR A 187 -15.76 -22.11 -6.90
C TYR A 187 -16.87 -22.84 -7.66
N SER A 188 -16.51 -23.94 -8.35
CA SER A 188 -17.49 -25.00 -8.64
C SER A 188 -17.78 -25.90 -7.42
N TYR A 189 -17.29 -25.57 -6.23
CA TYR A 189 -17.41 -26.42 -5.03
C TYR A 189 -18.28 -25.89 -3.89
N ASP A 190 -18.72 -24.62 -3.89
CA ASP A 190 -19.53 -24.11 -2.76
C ASP A 190 -20.82 -23.34 -3.12
N ILE A 191 -20.95 -22.74 -4.31
CA ILE A 191 -22.20 -22.03 -4.68
C ILE A 191 -23.35 -23.01 -4.98
N ASP A 192 -23.00 -24.25 -5.37
CA ASP A 192 -24.00 -25.29 -5.59
C ASP A 192 -24.58 -25.83 -4.27
N ARG A 193 -24.00 -25.53 -3.10
CA ARG A 193 -24.53 -26.06 -1.84
C ARG A 193 -25.78 -25.34 -1.37
N THR A 194 -25.94 -24.03 -1.57
CA THR A 194 -27.14 -23.31 -1.09
C THR A 194 -28.32 -23.41 -2.06
N ALA A 195 -28.08 -23.37 -3.37
CA ALA A 195 -29.14 -23.54 -4.37
C ALA A 195 -29.62 -25.01 -4.49
N VAL A 196 -28.74 -26.00 -4.29
CA VAL A 196 -29.14 -27.42 -4.18
C VAL A 196 -29.74 -27.74 -2.80
N ARG A 197 -29.41 -26.98 -1.73
CA ARG A 197 -29.96 -27.17 -0.36
C ARG A 197 -31.47 -27.00 -0.28
N GLU A 198 -32.04 -26.03 -0.99
CA GLU A 198 -33.50 -25.80 -0.99
C GLU A 198 -34.25 -26.73 -1.96
N SER A 199 -33.56 -27.31 -2.96
CA SER A 199 -34.22 -28.06 -4.05
C SER A 199 -34.14 -29.59 -3.93
N ASN A 200 -33.34 -30.16 -3.03
CA ASN A 200 -33.07 -31.62 -2.99
C ASN A 200 -33.33 -32.32 -1.64
N ASP A 201 -33.95 -31.68 -0.64
CA ASP A 201 -34.34 -32.41 0.59
C ASP A 201 -35.70 -33.10 0.44
N ASP A 202 -35.73 -34.24 -0.27
CA ASP A 202 -36.90 -35.10 -0.49
C ASP A 202 -37.38 -35.83 0.80
N ARG A 203 -36.97 -35.39 1.99
CA ARG A 203 -37.34 -36.02 3.26
C ARG A 203 -38.80 -35.81 3.59
N ASP A 204 -39.45 -36.88 4.04
CA ASP A 204 -40.80 -36.79 4.61
C ASP A 204 -40.75 -36.21 6.03
N TRP A 205 -40.74 -34.89 6.11
CA TRP A 205 -40.79 -34.16 7.37
C TRP A 205 -42.03 -34.47 8.20
N ASN A 206 -43.15 -34.89 7.59
CA ASN A 206 -44.33 -35.30 8.35
C ASN A 206 -44.08 -36.61 9.08
N GLN A 207 -43.35 -37.56 8.48
CA GLN A 207 -42.94 -38.80 9.16
C GLN A 207 -41.97 -38.53 10.32
N ILE A 208 -41.04 -37.58 10.15
CA ILE A 208 -40.09 -37.21 11.21
C ILE A 208 -40.84 -36.65 12.43
N PHE A 209 -41.80 -35.74 12.20
CA PHE A 209 -42.56 -35.08 13.25
C PHE A 209 -43.89 -35.78 13.62
N ASP A 210 -44.16 -36.99 13.11
CA ASP A 210 -45.41 -37.70 13.38
C ASP A 210 -45.57 -38.06 14.87
N GLY A 211 -46.69 -37.61 15.46
CA GLY A 211 -47.01 -37.79 16.87
C GLY A 211 -46.02 -37.13 17.84
N ILE A 212 -45.27 -36.11 17.41
CA ILE A 212 -44.28 -35.39 18.23
C ILE A 212 -44.92 -34.15 18.86
N ASP A 213 -44.88 -34.06 20.19
CA ASP A 213 -45.14 -32.81 20.90
C ASP A 213 -43.82 -32.02 21.10
N LEU A 214 -43.69 -30.89 20.40
CA LEU A 214 -42.51 -30.02 20.47
C LEU A 214 -42.39 -29.26 21.81
N SER A 215 -43.36 -29.34 22.72
CA SER A 215 -43.22 -28.86 24.10
C SER A 215 -42.56 -29.87 25.04
N VAL A 216 -42.23 -31.08 24.56
CA VAL A 216 -41.67 -32.18 25.36
C VAL A 216 -40.29 -32.60 24.85
N ALA A 217 -39.27 -32.52 25.71
CA ALA A 217 -37.87 -32.80 25.35
C ALA A 217 -37.64 -34.20 24.76
N ASN A 218 -38.27 -35.25 25.32
CA ASN A 218 -38.16 -36.61 24.81
C ASN A 218 -38.73 -36.77 23.40
N ASP A 219 -39.79 -36.04 23.08
CA ASP A 219 -40.40 -36.07 21.75
C ASP A 219 -39.55 -35.31 20.72
N ILE A 220 -38.93 -34.19 21.12
CA ILE A 220 -37.91 -33.51 20.30
C ILE A 220 -36.72 -34.44 20.03
N SER A 221 -36.19 -35.12 21.06
CA SER A 221 -35.10 -36.10 20.90
C SER A 221 -35.50 -37.23 19.95
N ARG A 222 -36.73 -37.75 20.07
CA ARG A 222 -37.27 -38.78 19.16
C ARG A 222 -37.37 -38.29 17.72
N ALA A 223 -37.85 -37.07 17.49
CA ALA A 223 -37.89 -36.46 16.16
C ALA A 223 -36.48 -36.31 15.57
N TYR A 224 -35.53 -35.86 16.39
CA TYR A 224 -34.15 -35.69 15.98
C TYR A 224 -33.45 -37.02 15.68
N GLN A 225 -33.73 -38.08 16.45
CA GLN A 225 -33.24 -39.43 16.16
C GLN A 225 -33.84 -39.99 14.87
N ARG A 226 -35.13 -39.74 14.58
CA ARG A 226 -35.73 -40.10 13.27
C ARG A 226 -35.02 -39.39 12.13
N PHE A 227 -34.73 -38.09 12.29
CA PHE A 227 -33.95 -37.32 11.33
C PHE A 227 -32.52 -37.86 11.13
N LYS A 228 -31.85 -38.26 12.22
CA LYS A 228 -30.51 -38.89 12.17
C LYS A 228 -30.52 -40.36 11.71
N GLY A 229 -31.69 -40.99 11.64
CA GLY A 229 -31.86 -42.34 11.10
C GLY A 229 -32.00 -42.41 9.58
N LEU A 230 -32.12 -41.25 8.92
CA LEU A 230 -32.15 -41.13 7.45
C LEU A 230 -30.72 -41.00 6.88
N GLU A 231 -30.56 -41.12 5.56
CA GLU A 231 -29.25 -41.02 4.95
C GLU A 231 -28.66 -39.58 5.05
N PRO A 232 -27.34 -39.44 5.32
CA PRO A 232 -26.65 -38.15 5.24
C PRO A 232 -26.78 -37.51 3.85
N PRO A 233 -26.64 -36.18 3.72
CA PRO A 233 -26.13 -35.21 4.71
C PRO A 233 -27.18 -34.70 5.70
N TYR A 234 -26.80 -34.38 6.94
CA TYR A 234 -27.75 -33.87 7.95
C TYR A 234 -27.75 -32.34 7.99
N TYR A 235 -28.79 -31.72 7.43
CA TYR A 235 -28.99 -30.27 7.50
C TYR A 235 -29.72 -29.87 8.78
N HIS A 236 -28.96 -29.56 9.83
CA HIS A 236 -29.51 -29.18 11.14
C HIS A 236 -30.36 -27.91 11.07
N GLU A 237 -29.96 -26.96 10.22
CA GLU A 237 -30.74 -25.75 9.87
C GLU A 237 -32.18 -26.08 9.44
N LEU A 238 -32.35 -26.99 8.47
CA LEU A 238 -33.67 -27.41 7.99
C LEU A 238 -34.51 -28.10 9.06
N PHE A 239 -33.88 -28.93 9.91
CA PHE A 239 -34.58 -29.58 11.02
C PHE A 239 -35.20 -28.55 11.98
N PHE A 240 -34.44 -27.53 12.39
CA PHE A 240 -34.95 -26.52 13.30
C PHE A 240 -35.96 -25.57 12.64
N GLU A 241 -35.82 -25.28 11.34
CA GLU A 241 -36.85 -24.55 10.60
C GLU A 241 -38.18 -25.31 10.53
N GLU A 242 -38.13 -26.60 10.18
CA GLU A 242 -39.32 -27.46 10.09
C GLU A 242 -39.95 -27.73 11.46
N ALA A 243 -39.13 -27.79 12.52
CA ALA A 243 -39.63 -27.82 13.89
C ALA A 243 -40.36 -26.51 14.23
N CYS A 244 -39.75 -25.34 13.97
CA CYS A 244 -40.37 -24.04 14.24
C CYS A 244 -41.69 -23.85 13.47
N ARG A 245 -41.80 -24.35 12.23
CA ARG A 245 -43.04 -24.31 11.43
C ARG A 245 -44.19 -25.12 12.04
N ARG A 246 -43.87 -26.14 12.86
CA ARG A 246 -44.83 -27.08 13.47
C ARG A 246 -45.14 -26.78 14.94
N VAL A 247 -44.50 -25.78 15.54
CA VAL A 247 -44.84 -25.35 16.90
C VAL A 247 -46.23 -24.70 16.92
N GLU A 248 -47.11 -25.18 17.81
CA GLU A 248 -48.43 -24.60 18.00
C GLU A 248 -48.34 -23.14 18.46
N VAL A 249 -49.19 -22.27 17.91
CA VAL A 249 -49.23 -20.85 18.29
C VAL A 249 -49.50 -20.72 19.79
N GLY A 250 -48.63 -20.01 20.52
CA GLY A 250 -48.68 -19.86 21.96
C GLY A 250 -47.77 -20.81 22.75
N LYS A 251 -47.25 -21.88 22.14
CA LYS A 251 -46.30 -22.83 22.74
C LYS A 251 -44.84 -22.54 22.40
N GLU A 252 -44.53 -21.38 21.81
CA GLU A 252 -43.18 -21.07 21.36
C GLU A 252 -42.17 -21.03 22.52
N ALA A 253 -42.56 -20.48 23.67
CA ALA A 253 -41.73 -20.47 24.87
C ALA A 253 -41.52 -21.87 25.44
N GLU A 254 -42.56 -22.73 25.40
CA GLU A 254 -42.49 -24.12 25.87
C GLU A 254 -41.53 -24.95 25.01
N PHE A 255 -41.55 -24.76 23.68
CA PHE A 255 -40.59 -25.38 22.77
C PHE A 255 -39.14 -24.98 23.09
N ILE A 256 -38.88 -23.68 23.28
CA ILE A 256 -37.54 -23.20 23.63
C ILE A 256 -37.07 -23.75 24.98
N SER A 257 -37.96 -23.85 25.97
CA SER A 257 -37.64 -24.46 27.26
C SER A 257 -37.39 -25.97 27.13
N ALA A 258 -38.20 -26.70 26.36
CA ALA A 258 -38.04 -28.15 26.16
C ALA A 258 -36.70 -28.53 25.53
N ILE A 259 -36.16 -27.68 24.65
CA ILE A 259 -34.82 -27.84 24.06
C ILE A 259 -33.72 -27.96 25.13
N ALA A 260 -33.85 -27.26 26.26
CA ALA A 260 -32.85 -27.26 27.35
C ALA A 260 -32.67 -28.66 27.97
N ASP A 261 -33.73 -29.47 27.95
CA ASP A 261 -33.77 -30.78 28.58
C ASP A 261 -33.50 -31.92 27.58
N VAL A 262 -33.21 -31.62 26.31
CA VAL A 262 -32.83 -32.62 25.31
C VAL A 262 -31.41 -33.11 25.58
N ALA A 263 -31.26 -34.38 25.95
CA ALA A 263 -29.97 -34.94 26.33
C ALA A 263 -28.92 -34.92 25.20
N ASP A 264 -29.34 -35.11 23.95
CA ASP A 264 -28.44 -35.26 22.80
C ASP A 264 -27.99 -33.91 22.18
N PHE A 265 -28.49 -32.78 22.67
CA PHE A 265 -28.18 -31.46 22.11
C PHE A 265 -26.96 -30.83 22.78
N ASP A 266 -26.07 -30.30 21.95
CA ASP A 266 -24.84 -29.58 22.32
C ASP A 266 -24.89 -28.10 21.89
N LEU A 267 -23.77 -27.39 22.01
CA LEU A 267 -23.65 -25.98 21.63
C LEU A 267 -23.82 -25.73 20.12
N TYR A 268 -23.54 -26.69 19.23
CA TYR A 268 -23.80 -26.55 17.79
C TYR A 268 -25.30 -26.55 17.50
N HIS A 269 -26.07 -27.39 18.21
CA HIS A 269 -27.53 -27.40 18.11
C HIS A 269 -28.11 -26.08 18.63
N LEU A 270 -27.62 -25.61 19.79
CA LEU A 270 -28.00 -24.31 20.34
C LEU A 270 -27.71 -23.17 19.36
N ARG A 271 -26.52 -23.15 18.76
CA ARG A 271 -26.14 -22.15 17.75
C ARG A 271 -27.10 -22.17 16.55
N SER A 272 -27.41 -23.37 16.03
CA SER A 272 -28.35 -23.51 14.92
C SER A 272 -29.73 -22.93 15.28
N ILE A 273 -30.24 -23.16 16.50
CA ILE A 273 -31.50 -22.57 16.98
C ILE A 273 -31.41 -21.04 17.07
N LEU A 274 -30.31 -20.50 17.62
CA LEU A 274 -30.10 -19.05 17.72
C LEU A 274 -30.09 -18.38 16.33
N GLU A 275 -29.45 -19.01 15.35
CA GLU A 275 -29.35 -18.47 13.99
C GLU A 275 -30.68 -18.57 13.22
N HIS A 276 -31.47 -19.62 13.44
CA HIS A 276 -32.69 -19.93 12.65
C HIS A 276 -34.01 -19.61 13.38
N LEU A 277 -33.97 -18.90 14.51
CA LEU A 277 -35.17 -18.52 15.24
C LEU A 277 -36.07 -17.59 14.38
N PRO A 278 -37.37 -17.89 14.21
CA PRO A 278 -38.29 -17.06 13.41
C PRO A 278 -38.32 -15.60 13.85
N VAL A 279 -38.24 -14.66 12.89
CA VAL A 279 -38.13 -13.21 13.17
C VAL A 279 -39.31 -12.69 14.02
N ASN A 280 -40.50 -13.21 13.79
CA ASN A 280 -41.73 -12.88 14.54
C ASN A 280 -41.75 -13.40 15.99
N TRP A 281 -40.82 -14.28 16.38
CA TRP A 281 -40.67 -14.77 17.75
C TRP A 281 -39.66 -13.95 18.55
N ARG A 282 -38.62 -13.40 17.89
CA ARG A 282 -37.49 -12.69 18.51
C ARG A 282 -37.90 -11.51 19.41
N SER A 283 -39.05 -10.89 19.14
CA SER A 283 -39.56 -9.75 19.90
C SER A 283 -40.48 -10.11 21.07
N ARG A 284 -40.90 -11.39 21.21
CA ARG A 284 -41.88 -11.82 22.22
C ARG A 284 -41.22 -12.01 23.59
N LEU A 285 -41.79 -11.40 24.64
CA LEU A 285 -41.22 -11.45 25.99
C LEU A 285 -41.10 -12.87 26.55
N ALA A 286 -42.12 -13.72 26.34
CA ALA A 286 -42.11 -15.10 26.80
C ALA A 286 -40.99 -15.94 26.14
N VAL A 287 -40.73 -15.70 24.85
CA VAL A 287 -39.63 -16.36 24.11
C VAL A 287 -38.28 -15.88 24.63
N LYS A 288 -38.11 -14.57 24.89
CA LYS A 288 -36.88 -14.04 25.48
C LYS A 288 -36.58 -14.65 26.85
N GLN A 289 -37.58 -14.75 27.72
CA GLN A 289 -37.45 -15.37 29.04
C GLN A 289 -37.12 -16.86 28.96
N ALA A 290 -37.81 -17.61 28.09
CA ALA A 290 -37.50 -19.02 27.84
C ALA A 290 -36.07 -19.19 27.31
N MET A 291 -35.67 -18.38 26.32
CA MET A 291 -34.33 -18.40 25.74
C MET A 291 -33.25 -18.08 26.79
N ALA A 292 -33.47 -17.09 27.65
CA ALA A 292 -32.55 -16.77 28.74
C ALA A 292 -32.34 -17.96 29.69
N GLN A 293 -33.41 -18.70 30.01
CA GLN A 293 -33.31 -19.88 30.86
C GLN A 293 -32.61 -21.04 30.15
N THR A 294 -32.95 -21.30 28.89
CA THR A 294 -32.31 -22.34 28.05
C THR A 294 -30.81 -22.06 27.90
N LEU A 295 -30.42 -20.81 27.62
CA LEU A 295 -29.02 -20.41 27.55
C LEU A 295 -28.29 -20.70 28.86
N LYS A 296 -28.88 -20.40 30.02
CA LYS A 296 -28.27 -20.70 31.33
C LYS A 296 -28.05 -22.19 31.54
N VAL A 297 -28.98 -23.03 31.08
CA VAL A 297 -28.85 -24.50 31.16
C VAL A 297 -27.70 -24.98 30.29
N PHE A 298 -27.64 -24.59 29.01
CA PHE A 298 -26.54 -24.95 28.11
C PHE A 298 -25.20 -24.39 28.61
N CYS A 299 -25.17 -23.16 29.10
CA CYS A 299 -23.95 -22.54 29.62
C CYS A 299 -23.39 -23.27 30.84
N ARG A 300 -24.24 -23.80 31.71
CA ARG A 300 -23.82 -24.65 32.82
C ARG A 300 -23.36 -26.02 32.35
N ARG A 301 -24.11 -26.63 31.44
CA ARG A 301 -23.86 -27.99 30.95
C ARG A 301 -22.57 -28.11 30.15
N PHE A 302 -22.27 -27.11 29.32
CA PHE A 302 -21.13 -27.07 28.40
C PHE A 302 -20.12 -25.98 28.77
N CYS A 303 -20.03 -25.64 30.07
CA CYS A 303 -19.21 -24.54 30.57
C CYS A 303 -17.71 -24.66 30.20
N MET A 304 -17.21 -25.89 30.00
CA MET A 304 -15.83 -26.18 29.62
C MET A 304 -15.53 -25.98 28.13
N GLU A 305 -16.56 -25.97 27.27
CA GLU A 305 -16.43 -25.75 25.83
C GLU A 305 -16.66 -24.29 25.43
N ILE A 306 -17.29 -23.50 26.30
CA ILE A 306 -17.58 -22.10 26.04
C ILE A 306 -16.33 -21.26 26.26
N ALA A 307 -15.83 -20.69 25.17
CA ALA A 307 -14.75 -19.72 25.15
C ALA A 307 -15.16 -18.52 24.29
N LYS A 308 -14.60 -17.37 24.60
CA LYS A 308 -14.55 -16.29 23.62
C LYS A 308 -13.49 -16.60 22.60
N SER A 309 -13.79 -16.28 21.35
CA SER A 309 -12.89 -16.52 20.23
C SER A 309 -13.17 -15.50 19.14
N ARG A 310 -12.10 -14.94 18.59
CA ARG A 310 -12.18 -13.95 17.50
C ARG A 310 -12.41 -14.60 16.14
N TYR A 311 -12.16 -15.91 16.03
CA TYR A 311 -12.31 -16.68 14.81
C TYR A 311 -13.66 -17.39 14.73
N TYR A 312 -14.02 -18.08 15.81
CA TYR A 312 -15.22 -18.91 15.85
C TYR A 312 -15.65 -19.12 17.28
N GLU A 313 -16.81 -18.56 17.64
CA GLU A 313 -17.48 -18.85 18.90
C GLU A 313 -18.51 -19.95 18.68
N VAL A 314 -18.37 -21.07 19.40
CA VAL A 314 -19.39 -22.13 19.36
C VAL A 314 -20.72 -21.58 19.89
N LEU A 315 -20.67 -20.77 20.95
CA LEU A 315 -21.78 -19.97 21.44
C LEU A 315 -21.66 -18.53 20.93
N PRO A 316 -22.48 -18.07 19.97
CA PRO A 316 -22.40 -16.70 19.47
C PRO A 316 -22.93 -15.72 20.52
N PHE A 317 -22.05 -15.11 21.31
CA PHE A 317 -22.43 -14.30 22.48
C PHE A 317 -23.38 -13.16 22.13
N LYS A 318 -23.08 -12.43 21.04
CA LYS A 318 -23.90 -11.31 20.57
C LYS A 318 -25.34 -11.75 20.24
N THR A 319 -25.49 -12.76 19.40
CA THR A 319 -26.80 -13.31 19.01
C THR A 319 -27.55 -13.87 20.23
N ALA A 320 -26.85 -14.57 21.12
CA ALA A 320 -27.42 -15.11 22.34
C ALA A 320 -27.98 -14.00 23.25
N CYS A 321 -27.24 -12.91 23.44
CA CYS A 321 -27.68 -11.75 24.24
C CYS A 321 -28.87 -11.03 23.59
N GLU A 322 -28.84 -10.80 22.27
CA GLU A 322 -29.92 -10.14 21.53
C GLU A 322 -31.25 -10.91 21.64
N LEU A 323 -31.21 -12.23 21.50
CA LEU A 323 -32.40 -13.10 21.49
C LEU A 323 -32.97 -13.38 22.88
N SER A 324 -32.14 -13.35 23.93
CA SER A 324 -32.59 -13.60 25.30
C SER A 324 -32.82 -12.34 26.12
N GLY A 325 -32.22 -11.22 25.74
CA GLY A 325 -32.24 -9.98 26.51
C GLY A 325 -31.35 -10.00 27.76
N ILE A 326 -30.57 -11.06 28.00
CA ILE A 326 -29.54 -11.07 29.05
C ILE A 326 -28.32 -10.30 28.57
N THR A 327 -27.60 -9.70 29.52
CA THR A 327 -26.34 -9.04 29.18
C THR A 327 -25.23 -10.06 29.01
N GLU A 328 -24.23 -9.71 28.21
CA GLU A 328 -23.05 -10.55 28.04
C GLU A 328 -22.32 -10.80 29.37
N GLY A 329 -22.28 -9.79 30.24
CA GLY A 329 -21.71 -9.90 31.58
C GLY A 329 -22.41 -10.97 32.42
N GLU A 330 -23.74 -11.00 32.43
CA GLU A 330 -24.51 -12.01 33.17
C GLU A 330 -24.29 -13.42 32.60
N LEU A 331 -24.22 -13.56 31.27
CA LEU A 331 -23.97 -14.84 30.61
C LEU A 331 -22.59 -15.39 30.97
N VAL A 332 -21.57 -14.51 30.95
CA VAL A 332 -20.22 -14.84 31.38
C VAL A 332 -20.20 -15.24 32.86
N ASP A 333 -20.94 -14.56 33.74
CA ASP A 333 -21.01 -14.95 35.17
C ASP A 333 -21.56 -16.37 35.35
N VAL A 334 -22.58 -16.74 34.57
CA VAL A 334 -23.16 -18.10 34.61
C VAL A 334 -22.12 -19.13 34.19
N VAL A 335 -21.39 -18.87 33.11
CA VAL A 335 -20.32 -19.76 32.62
C VAL A 335 -19.19 -19.87 33.64
N LEU A 336 -18.69 -18.74 34.16
CA LEU A 336 -17.61 -18.72 35.16
C LEU A 336 -18.02 -19.43 36.46
N THR A 337 -19.25 -19.21 36.94
CA THR A 337 -19.76 -19.93 38.12
C THR A 337 -19.78 -21.44 37.86
N ALA A 338 -20.28 -21.87 36.70
CA ALA A 338 -20.34 -23.27 36.34
C ALA A 338 -18.95 -23.92 36.19
N ILE A 339 -17.96 -23.18 35.67
CA ILE A 339 -16.57 -23.66 35.62
C ILE A 339 -16.02 -23.85 37.04
N GLY A 340 -16.32 -22.94 37.96
CA GLY A 340 -15.90 -23.05 39.36
C GLY A 340 -16.54 -24.22 40.12
N GLU A 341 -17.73 -24.65 39.70
CA GLU A 341 -18.45 -25.81 40.24
C GLU A 341 -18.10 -27.13 39.53
N ALA A 342 -17.45 -27.07 38.37
CA ALA A 342 -17.10 -28.25 37.58
C ALA A 342 -16.01 -29.07 38.26
N THR A 343 -16.15 -30.40 38.23
CA THR A 343 -15.14 -31.34 38.75
C THR A 343 -14.10 -31.74 37.69
N GLU A 344 -14.31 -31.34 36.44
CA GLU A 344 -13.41 -31.61 35.32
C GLU A 344 -12.11 -30.78 35.44
N VAL A 345 -10.96 -31.42 35.22
CA VAL A 345 -9.66 -30.74 35.27
C VAL A 345 -9.44 -29.96 33.97
N ALA A 346 -9.31 -28.64 34.09
CA ALA A 346 -9.01 -27.78 32.95
C ALA A 346 -7.61 -28.09 32.38
N GLY A 347 -7.54 -28.44 31.10
CA GLY A 347 -6.28 -28.52 30.36
C GLY A 347 -5.67 -27.14 30.10
N ALA A 348 -4.40 -27.11 29.67
CA ALA A 348 -3.66 -25.86 29.44
C ALA A 348 -4.36 -24.89 28.46
N ASN A 349 -4.88 -25.40 27.34
CA ASN A 349 -5.63 -24.58 26.39
C ASN A 349 -6.87 -23.94 27.04
N ARG A 350 -7.58 -24.69 27.88
CA ARG A 350 -8.77 -24.19 28.57
C ARG A 350 -8.41 -23.05 29.52
N LEU A 351 -7.31 -23.16 30.25
CA LEU A 351 -6.84 -22.09 31.15
C LEU A 351 -6.56 -20.78 30.41
N PHE A 352 -6.03 -20.83 29.17
CA PHE A 352 -5.86 -19.63 28.37
C PHE A 352 -7.19 -19.09 27.84
N THR A 353 -8.08 -19.94 27.33
CA THR A 353 -9.41 -19.48 26.88
C THR A 353 -10.29 -18.92 28.02
N LEU A 354 -10.04 -19.33 29.27
CA LEU A 354 -10.68 -18.77 30.46
C LEU A 354 -10.32 -17.30 30.65
N VAL A 355 -9.12 -16.88 30.27
CA VAL A 355 -8.70 -15.46 30.33
C VAL A 355 -9.63 -14.59 29.51
N GLY A 356 -10.06 -15.02 28.33
CA GLY A 356 -11.03 -14.28 27.49
C GLY A 356 -12.39 -14.08 28.17
N LEU A 357 -12.82 -14.99 29.04
CA LEU A 357 -14.03 -14.84 29.85
C LEU A 357 -13.81 -13.94 31.08
N LEU A 358 -12.61 -13.95 31.64
CA LEU A 358 -12.26 -13.14 32.81
C LEU A 358 -11.94 -11.69 32.45
N ALA A 359 -11.32 -11.42 31.30
CA ALA A 359 -10.88 -10.09 30.90
C ALA A 359 -12.00 -9.04 30.97
N PRO A 360 -13.23 -9.28 30.48
CA PRO A 360 -14.34 -8.33 30.62
C PRO A 360 -14.72 -7.98 32.08
N LYS A 361 -14.35 -8.82 33.05
CA LYS A 361 -14.62 -8.63 34.49
C LYS A 361 -13.52 -7.85 35.21
N MET A 362 -12.36 -7.67 34.58
CA MET A 362 -11.24 -6.93 35.14
C MET A 362 -11.44 -5.42 34.92
N THR A 363 -10.80 -4.60 35.74
CA THR A 363 -10.56 -3.19 35.45
C THR A 363 -9.43 -3.03 34.40
N GLU A 364 -9.30 -1.84 33.82
CA GLU A 364 -8.20 -1.54 32.87
C GLU A 364 -6.82 -1.81 33.49
N ASN A 365 -6.62 -1.42 34.76
CA ASN A 365 -5.36 -1.61 35.47
C ASN A 365 -5.08 -3.08 35.81
N GLU A 366 -6.09 -3.84 36.25
CA GLU A 366 -5.93 -5.26 36.54
C GLU A 366 -5.62 -6.06 35.26
N ALA A 367 -6.26 -5.70 34.14
CA ALA A 367 -5.95 -6.30 32.84
C ALA A 367 -4.53 -5.95 32.38
N LEU A 368 -4.06 -4.71 32.61
CA LEU A 368 -2.70 -4.29 32.29
C LEU A 368 -1.65 -5.03 33.13
N GLU A 369 -1.92 -5.24 34.41
CA GLU A 369 -1.04 -6.02 35.31
C GLU A 369 -0.97 -7.48 34.86
N ALA A 370 -2.12 -8.10 34.57
CA ALA A 370 -2.18 -9.47 34.07
C ALA A 370 -1.52 -9.64 32.70
N LEU A 371 -1.69 -8.66 31.80
CA LEU A 371 -0.99 -8.62 30.52
C LEU A 371 0.52 -8.54 30.74
N SER A 372 0.97 -7.64 31.62
CA SER A 372 2.40 -7.48 31.94
C SER A 372 2.99 -8.77 32.49
N PHE A 373 2.26 -9.46 33.37
CA PHE A 373 2.64 -10.78 33.86
C PHE A 373 2.75 -11.80 32.71
N GLY A 374 1.75 -11.85 31.82
CA GLY A 374 1.74 -12.75 30.67
C GLY A 374 2.90 -12.51 29.70
N LEU A 375 3.29 -11.24 29.50
CA LEU A 375 4.45 -10.84 28.70
C LEU A 375 5.77 -11.21 29.40
N ASN A 376 5.87 -11.08 30.73
CA ASN A 376 7.07 -11.50 31.48
C ASN A 376 7.36 -13.00 31.32
N LEU A 377 6.35 -13.83 31.02
CA LEU A 377 6.55 -15.26 30.74
C LEU A 377 7.27 -15.54 29.41
N PHE A 378 7.52 -14.51 28.58
CA PHE A 378 8.35 -14.61 27.39
C PHE A 378 9.81 -14.21 27.66
N ASP A 379 10.10 -13.50 28.75
CA ASP A 379 11.45 -13.00 29.06
C ASP A 379 12.54 -14.10 29.07
N PRO A 380 12.30 -15.37 29.48
CA PRO A 380 13.32 -16.42 29.41
C PRO A 380 13.63 -16.92 28.00
N ILE A 381 12.78 -16.59 27.01
CA ILE A 381 12.86 -17.10 25.63
C ILE A 381 13.24 -15.97 24.66
N ILE A 382 12.81 -14.74 24.93
CA ILE A 382 13.16 -13.56 24.13
C ILE A 382 14.64 -13.22 24.34
N GLU A 383 15.38 -13.15 23.25
CA GLU A 383 16.78 -12.70 23.23
C GLU A 383 16.87 -11.18 23.02
N ASP A 384 18.00 -10.57 23.38
CA ASP A 384 18.24 -9.13 23.14
C ASP A 384 18.28 -8.78 21.63
N THR A 385 18.45 -9.79 20.77
CA THR A 385 18.46 -9.66 19.32
C THR A 385 17.08 -9.73 18.67
N ASP A 386 16.05 -10.21 19.38
CA ASP A 386 14.69 -10.35 18.86
C ASP A 386 13.98 -9.00 18.70
N GLY A 387 13.18 -8.83 17.64
CA GLY A 387 12.53 -7.55 17.33
C GLY A 387 13.55 -6.41 17.29
N ASP A 388 13.25 -5.26 17.91
CA ASP A 388 14.18 -4.12 18.04
C ASP A 388 15.07 -4.17 19.31
N GLY A 389 15.12 -5.31 20.01
CA GLY A 389 15.84 -5.48 21.28
C GLY A 389 15.07 -4.98 22.53
N PRO A 390 15.71 -4.80 23.68
CA PRO A 390 15.01 -4.34 24.89
C PRO A 390 14.40 -2.93 24.74
N TRP A 391 13.34 -2.65 25.51
CA TRP A 391 12.76 -1.31 25.55
C TRP A 391 13.80 -0.26 25.97
N SER A 392 13.78 0.90 25.32
CA SER A 392 14.63 2.03 25.67
C SER A 392 13.93 3.34 25.31
N SER A 393 14.40 4.47 25.87
CA SER A 393 13.86 5.80 25.57
C SER A 393 14.00 6.21 24.09
N ARG A 394 14.85 5.52 23.31
CA ARG A 394 14.96 5.74 21.86
C ARG A 394 13.74 5.24 21.07
N LEU A 395 13.02 4.27 21.63
CA LEU A 395 11.82 3.68 21.04
C LEU A 395 10.54 4.40 21.46
N GLU A 396 10.66 5.39 22.35
CA GLU A 396 9.53 6.17 22.82
C GLU A 396 8.97 7.04 21.68
N PRO A 397 7.67 6.93 21.37
CA PRO A 397 7.08 7.72 20.30
C PRO A 397 6.92 9.19 20.73
N PRO A 398 6.73 10.11 19.78
CA PRO A 398 6.41 11.51 20.06
C PRO A 398 5.19 11.70 20.98
N PHE A 399 5.07 12.87 21.60
CA PHE A 399 3.95 13.18 22.47
C PHE A 399 2.61 13.26 21.72
N GLU A 400 2.62 13.82 20.51
CA GLU A 400 1.45 13.99 19.65
C GLU A 400 1.34 12.86 18.62
N ILE A 401 0.10 12.50 18.25
CA ILE A 401 -0.14 11.48 17.21
C ILE A 401 0.32 11.96 15.84
N GLU A 402 0.19 13.25 15.55
CA GLU A 402 0.66 13.88 14.31
C GLU A 402 2.18 13.70 14.13
N GLY A 403 2.94 13.76 15.24
CA GLY A 403 4.38 13.46 15.23
C GLY A 403 4.68 12.00 14.91
N SER A 404 3.80 11.08 15.33
CA SER A 404 3.93 9.65 15.01
C SER A 404 3.57 9.32 13.57
N VAL A 405 2.55 10.00 13.01
CA VAL A 405 2.24 9.95 11.58
C VAL A 405 3.40 10.52 10.76
N ALA A 406 3.93 11.68 11.14
CA ALA A 406 5.09 12.27 10.50
C ALA A 406 6.32 11.36 10.55
N GLY A 407 6.58 10.71 11.70
CA GLY A 407 7.67 9.75 11.84
C GLY A 407 7.54 8.53 10.91
N TYR A 408 6.34 7.98 10.76
CA TYR A 408 6.06 6.91 9.80
C TYR A 408 6.29 7.34 8.35
N ILE A 409 5.84 8.56 7.98
CA ILE A 409 6.04 9.12 6.64
C ILE A 409 7.53 9.39 6.39
N TRP A 410 8.23 9.96 7.37
CA TRP A 410 9.66 10.27 7.29
C TRP A 410 10.51 9.02 7.04
N SER A 411 10.20 7.91 7.73
CA SER A 411 10.89 6.65 7.50
C SER A 411 10.57 6.05 6.12
N CYS A 412 9.35 6.23 5.59
CA CYS A 412 9.04 5.86 4.20
C CYS A 412 9.82 6.70 3.17
N LEU A 413 9.99 8.01 3.40
CA LEU A 413 10.80 8.87 2.54
C LEU A 413 12.29 8.46 2.54
N ALA A 414 12.74 7.82 3.63
CA ALA A 414 14.07 7.24 3.78
C ALA A 414 14.17 5.77 3.28
N ALA A 415 13.09 5.19 2.75
CA ALA A 415 13.08 3.77 2.46
C ALA A 415 14.05 3.41 1.31
N PRO A 416 14.71 2.24 1.35
CA PRO A 416 15.47 1.71 0.22
C PRO A 416 14.65 1.60 -1.09
N ARG A 417 13.37 1.21 -0.96
CA ARG A 417 12.49 0.97 -2.11
C ARG A 417 12.01 2.29 -2.72
N ALA A 418 12.32 2.53 -4.00
CA ALA A 418 11.91 3.74 -4.72
C ALA A 418 10.39 3.96 -4.73
N SER A 419 9.61 2.89 -4.93
CA SER A 419 8.15 2.96 -4.91
C SER A 419 7.57 3.47 -3.59
N LEU A 420 8.17 3.09 -2.45
CA LEU A 420 7.71 3.54 -1.14
C LEU A 420 8.07 5.01 -0.88
N ARG A 421 9.23 5.46 -1.38
CA ARG A 421 9.62 6.89 -1.33
C ARG A 421 8.63 7.75 -2.13
N TRP A 422 8.20 7.28 -3.30
CA TRP A 422 7.17 7.92 -4.11
C TRP A 422 5.81 7.96 -3.42
N GLU A 423 5.34 6.84 -2.88
CA GLU A 423 4.11 6.79 -2.11
C GLU A 423 4.12 7.80 -0.94
N ALA A 424 5.25 7.92 -0.23
CA ALA A 424 5.40 8.91 0.83
C ALA A 424 5.41 10.36 0.31
N ALA A 425 6.04 10.64 -0.83
CA ALA A 425 5.97 11.95 -1.48
C ALA A 425 4.53 12.32 -1.87
N HIS A 426 3.75 11.35 -2.36
CA HIS A 426 2.31 11.51 -2.60
C HIS A 426 1.54 11.85 -1.31
N VAL A 427 1.88 11.22 -0.18
CA VAL A 427 1.30 11.57 1.12
C VAL A 427 1.68 12.99 1.55
N VAL A 428 2.94 13.43 1.36
CA VAL A 428 3.35 14.83 1.65
C VAL A 428 2.51 15.81 0.84
N ARG A 429 2.32 15.57 -0.47
CA ARG A 429 1.42 16.37 -1.32
C ARG A 429 -0.04 16.33 -0.82
N ALA A 430 -0.52 15.16 -0.41
CA ALA A 430 -1.87 14.97 0.09
C ALA A 430 -2.11 15.75 1.39
N LEU A 431 -1.16 15.77 2.32
CA LEU A 431 -1.24 16.54 3.57
C LEU A 431 -1.42 18.03 3.30
N SER A 432 -0.75 18.59 2.29
CA SER A 432 -0.97 19.99 1.88
C SER A 432 -2.32 20.19 1.18
N THR A 433 -2.75 19.22 0.36
CA THR A 433 -4.04 19.23 -0.35
C THR A 433 -5.24 19.10 0.60
N LEU A 434 -5.09 18.40 1.72
CA LEU A 434 -6.13 18.22 2.72
C LEU A 434 -6.00 19.17 3.92
N GLY A 435 -4.90 19.94 3.99
CA GLY A 435 -4.73 21.04 4.94
C GLY A 435 -4.27 20.63 6.34
N HIS A 436 -3.21 19.82 6.43
CA HIS A 436 -2.68 19.30 7.70
C HIS A 436 -1.28 19.84 8.05
N PRO A 437 -1.17 21.12 8.45
CA PRO A 437 0.13 21.75 8.74
C PRO A 437 0.86 21.11 9.92
N LYS A 438 0.17 20.60 10.95
CA LYS A 438 0.83 19.98 12.12
C LYS A 438 1.72 18.79 11.75
N VAL A 439 1.25 17.93 10.84
CA VAL A 439 2.06 16.77 10.38
C VAL A 439 3.26 17.27 9.58
N LEU A 440 3.06 18.31 8.76
CA LEU A 440 4.15 18.96 8.01
C LEU A 440 5.16 19.61 8.97
N ASP A 441 4.73 20.27 10.05
CA ASP A 441 5.62 20.86 11.06
C ASP A 441 6.55 19.79 11.67
N HIS A 442 6.00 18.63 12.02
CA HIS A 442 6.78 17.49 12.53
C HIS A 442 7.73 16.91 11.45
N LEU A 443 7.32 16.85 10.18
CA LEU A 443 8.22 16.45 9.08
C LEU A 443 9.38 17.43 8.89
N ILE A 444 9.12 18.74 8.94
CA ILE A 444 10.17 19.76 8.85
C ILE A 444 11.09 19.73 10.08
N MET A 445 10.56 19.42 11.27
CA MET A 445 11.37 19.20 12.47
C MET A 445 12.32 18.01 12.29
N LEU A 446 11.83 16.87 11.79
CA LEU A 446 12.65 15.69 11.51
C LEU A 446 13.73 16.00 10.46
N ALA A 447 13.39 16.69 9.38
CA ALA A 447 14.34 17.11 8.35
C ALA A 447 15.39 18.13 8.84
N ASN A 448 15.13 18.83 9.95
CA ASN A 448 16.07 19.72 10.62
C ASN A 448 16.94 19.02 11.68
N GLY A 449 16.94 17.68 11.72
CA GLY A 449 17.74 16.89 12.68
C GLY A 449 16.98 16.50 13.94
N GLY A 450 15.65 16.61 13.93
CA GLY A 450 14.80 15.98 14.95
C GLY A 450 15.01 14.46 15.00
N SER A 451 14.85 13.87 16.19
CA SER A 451 15.06 12.43 16.38
C SER A 451 13.96 11.61 15.69
N ALA A 452 14.36 10.74 14.75
CA ALA A 452 13.50 9.75 14.11
C ALA A 452 13.64 8.33 14.71
N ASN A 453 14.39 8.18 15.81
CA ASN A 453 14.86 6.88 16.32
C ASN A 453 13.77 5.87 16.64
N ALA A 454 12.57 6.35 16.97
CA ALA A 454 11.44 5.46 17.22
C ALA A 454 10.89 4.83 15.94
N PHE A 455 11.24 5.29 14.74
CA PHE A 455 10.55 4.88 13.50
C PHE A 455 11.36 3.96 12.60
N TYR A 456 12.62 3.65 12.94
CA TYR A 456 13.45 2.72 12.18
C TYR A 456 14.19 1.79 13.13
N ASP A 457 14.58 0.62 12.63
CA ASP A 457 15.41 -0.32 13.40
C ASP A 457 16.84 0.23 13.49
N ALA A 458 17.32 0.47 14.71
CA ALA A 458 18.61 1.12 14.95
C ALA A 458 19.83 0.33 14.42
N ARG A 459 19.64 -0.93 14.03
CA ARG A 459 20.68 -1.77 13.43
C ARG A 459 20.78 -1.55 11.91
N LEU A 460 19.79 -0.91 11.31
CA LEU A 460 19.78 -0.55 9.90
C LEU A 460 20.23 0.90 9.72
N HIS A 461 21.05 1.15 8.70
CA HIS A 461 21.45 2.52 8.37
C HIS A 461 20.23 3.33 7.87
N PHE A 462 19.98 4.49 8.49
CA PHE A 462 18.87 5.37 8.09
C PHE A 462 19.28 6.28 6.94
N TYR A 463 18.57 6.20 5.81
CA TYR A 463 18.92 6.93 4.59
C TYR A 463 18.39 8.37 4.63
N GLU A 464 18.98 9.20 5.47
CA GLU A 464 18.53 10.57 5.73
C GLU A 464 18.52 11.46 4.48
N LEU A 465 19.50 11.29 3.57
CA LEU A 465 19.57 12.09 2.35
C LEU A 465 18.46 11.75 1.36
N HIS A 466 17.99 10.50 1.31
CA HIS A 466 16.76 10.14 0.61
C HIS A 466 15.58 10.85 1.25
N ALA A 467 15.43 10.75 2.57
CA ALA A 467 14.31 11.35 3.29
C ALA A 467 14.16 12.85 2.97
N ARG A 468 15.29 13.58 2.99
CA ARG A 468 15.35 15.01 2.63
C ARG A 468 15.03 15.26 1.17
N GLN A 469 15.64 14.52 0.23
CA GLN A 469 15.40 14.71 -1.20
C GLN A 469 13.92 14.48 -1.54
N TRP A 470 13.32 13.38 -1.06
CA TRP A 470 11.94 13.02 -1.36
C TRP A 470 10.91 13.90 -0.63
N LEU A 471 11.21 14.38 0.57
CA LEU A 471 10.41 15.41 1.23
C LEU A 471 10.34 16.68 0.35
N LEU A 472 11.48 17.12 -0.19
CA LEU A 472 11.53 18.31 -1.05
C LEU A 472 10.83 18.11 -2.39
N ILE A 473 10.86 16.90 -2.97
CA ILE A 473 10.06 16.57 -4.16
C ILE A 473 8.56 16.75 -3.85
N GLY A 474 8.11 16.21 -2.71
CA GLY A 474 6.73 16.38 -2.23
C GLY A 474 6.36 17.85 -1.99
N LEU A 475 7.22 18.61 -1.30
CA LEU A 475 7.01 20.02 -0.99
C LEU A 475 7.03 20.92 -2.23
N ALA A 476 7.89 20.63 -3.22
CA ALA A 476 7.93 21.36 -4.47
C ALA A 476 6.60 21.24 -5.22
N ARG A 477 6.02 20.03 -5.26
CA ARG A 477 4.69 19.83 -5.85
C ARG A 477 3.60 20.50 -5.02
N ALA A 478 3.65 20.35 -3.69
CA ALA A 478 2.69 20.95 -2.77
C ALA A 478 2.69 22.49 -2.82
N ALA A 479 3.84 23.13 -3.01
CA ALA A 479 3.93 24.59 -3.12
C ALA A 479 3.23 25.12 -4.38
N ARG A 480 3.13 24.32 -5.43
CA ARG A 480 2.39 24.70 -6.64
C ARG A 480 0.88 24.52 -6.46
N ASP A 481 0.46 23.46 -5.78
CA ASP A 481 -0.96 23.16 -5.56
C ASP A 481 -1.56 24.03 -4.45
N ARG A 482 -0.82 24.26 -3.36
CA ARG A 482 -1.26 24.94 -2.13
C ARG A 482 -0.09 25.75 -1.51
N PRO A 483 0.39 26.82 -2.16
CA PRO A 483 1.57 27.59 -1.70
C PRO A 483 1.44 28.10 -0.26
N ALA A 484 0.24 28.50 0.16
CA ALA A 484 -0.03 28.99 1.51
C ALA A 484 0.33 27.99 2.64
N LEU A 485 0.23 26.68 2.38
CA LEU A 485 0.56 25.65 3.37
C LEU A 485 2.07 25.38 3.45
N VAL A 486 2.82 25.74 2.41
CA VAL A 486 4.28 25.53 2.36
C VAL A 486 5.05 26.81 2.76
N ALA A 487 4.45 27.99 2.55
CA ALA A 487 5.04 29.29 2.89
C ALA A 487 5.63 29.39 4.31
N PRO A 488 5.03 28.81 5.38
CA PRO A 488 5.62 28.83 6.73
C PRO A 488 7.03 28.23 6.81
N TYR A 489 7.39 27.35 5.87
CA TYR A 489 8.67 26.63 5.85
C TYR A 489 9.73 27.30 4.98
N ALA A 490 9.49 28.54 4.49
CA ALA A 490 10.42 29.26 3.62
C ALA A 490 11.84 29.37 4.19
N ASN A 491 11.99 29.63 5.49
CA ASN A 491 13.32 29.73 6.12
C ASN A 491 14.10 28.41 6.06
N PHE A 492 13.40 27.27 6.23
CA PHE A 492 14.00 25.96 6.09
C PHE A 492 14.48 25.71 4.65
N LEU A 493 13.65 26.06 3.67
CA LEU A 493 13.99 25.94 2.24
C LEU A 493 15.19 26.84 1.86
N ILE A 494 15.21 28.08 2.35
CA ILE A 494 16.32 29.04 2.13
C ILE A 494 17.62 28.47 2.72
N LYS A 495 17.59 27.97 3.96
CA LYS A 495 18.75 27.34 4.60
C LYS A 495 19.28 26.16 3.78
N LEU A 496 18.40 25.28 3.28
CA LEU A 496 18.82 24.16 2.44
C LEU A 496 19.44 24.62 1.11
N THR A 497 18.93 25.70 0.53
CA THR A 497 19.40 26.21 -0.76
C THR A 497 20.78 26.87 -0.67
N PHE A 498 21.03 27.65 0.39
CA PHE A 498 22.20 28.52 0.49
C PHE A 498 23.24 28.10 1.54
N ASP A 499 22.83 27.51 2.65
CA ASP A 499 23.70 27.32 3.84
C ASP A 499 24.06 25.84 4.08
N SER A 500 23.44 24.91 3.35
CA SER A 500 23.66 23.47 3.53
C SER A 500 24.77 22.91 2.63
N LYS A 501 25.09 21.62 2.80
CA LYS A 501 26.05 20.92 1.92
C LYS A 501 25.64 21.09 0.45
N PRO A 502 26.59 21.18 -0.50
CA PRO A 502 26.29 21.50 -1.89
C PRO A 502 25.70 20.29 -2.66
N HIS A 503 24.67 19.64 -2.11
CA HIS A 503 23.96 18.55 -2.76
C HIS A 503 23.01 19.11 -3.82
N VAL A 504 23.33 18.90 -5.10
CA VAL A 504 22.69 19.61 -6.22
C VAL A 504 21.17 19.40 -6.31
N LEU A 505 20.66 18.16 -6.14
CA LEU A 505 19.21 17.91 -6.20
C LEU A 505 18.41 18.47 -5.01
N ILE A 506 18.94 18.38 -3.78
CA ILE A 506 18.32 18.98 -2.59
C ILE A 506 18.21 20.51 -2.79
N ARG A 507 19.28 21.15 -3.28
CA ARG A 507 19.26 22.59 -3.61
C ARG A 507 18.29 22.89 -4.74
N GLU A 508 18.22 22.03 -5.76
CA GLU A 508 17.34 22.21 -6.91
C GLU A 508 15.85 22.15 -6.52
N PHE A 509 15.42 21.15 -5.76
CA PHE A 509 14.03 21.07 -5.31
C PHE A 509 13.68 22.15 -4.30
N ALA A 510 14.61 22.55 -3.42
CA ALA A 510 14.40 23.69 -2.52
C ALA A 510 14.25 25.00 -3.31
N LYS A 511 15.11 25.25 -4.32
CA LYS A 511 15.04 26.36 -5.27
C LYS A 511 13.69 26.41 -5.99
N LYS A 512 13.26 25.29 -6.60
CA LYS A 512 11.95 25.16 -7.28
C LYS A 512 10.77 25.45 -6.35
N THR A 513 10.86 24.99 -5.10
CA THR A 513 9.83 25.26 -4.08
C THR A 513 9.76 26.76 -3.77
N ILE A 514 10.90 27.42 -3.54
CA ILE A 514 10.93 28.87 -3.26
C ILE A 514 10.43 29.67 -4.47
N PHE A 515 10.80 29.30 -5.70
CA PHE A 515 10.24 29.95 -6.90
C PHE A 515 8.72 29.83 -6.96
N SER A 516 8.17 28.64 -6.68
CA SER A 516 6.71 28.45 -6.64
C SER A 516 6.03 29.35 -5.60
N LEU A 517 6.67 29.55 -4.44
CA LEU A 517 6.17 30.49 -3.42
C LEU A 517 6.22 31.94 -3.89
N LEU A 518 7.33 32.35 -4.53
CA LEU A 518 7.51 33.69 -5.07
C LEU A 518 6.51 33.99 -6.20
N ASP A 519 6.26 33.03 -7.09
CA ASP A 519 5.29 33.15 -8.18
C ASP A 519 3.85 33.24 -7.66
N ALA A 520 3.57 32.63 -6.50
CA ALA A 520 2.30 32.72 -5.81
C ALA A 520 2.14 33.98 -4.92
N GLY A 521 3.11 34.91 -4.95
CA GLY A 521 3.05 36.16 -4.17
C GLY A 521 3.44 36.03 -2.70
N PHE A 522 4.12 34.95 -2.30
CA PHE A 522 4.74 34.86 -0.97
C PHE A 522 6.16 35.42 -1.01
N LEU A 523 6.67 35.86 0.14
CA LEU A 523 8.04 36.40 0.29
C LEU A 523 8.31 37.71 -0.47
N GLU A 524 7.27 38.51 -0.76
CA GLU A 524 7.35 39.75 -1.56
C GLU A 524 8.45 40.73 -1.11
N SER A 525 8.63 40.90 0.20
CA SER A 525 9.61 41.83 0.77
C SER A 525 11.07 41.52 0.41
N GLN A 526 11.35 40.30 -0.04
CA GLN A 526 12.68 39.83 -0.42
C GLN A 526 12.68 39.18 -1.81
N ALA A 527 11.62 39.38 -2.62
CA ALA A 527 11.41 38.64 -3.85
C ALA A 527 12.51 38.85 -4.88
N ASP A 528 12.83 40.11 -5.22
CA ASP A 528 13.85 40.42 -6.23
C ASP A 528 15.23 39.88 -5.83
N HIS A 529 15.63 40.12 -4.58
CA HIS A 529 16.89 39.64 -4.04
C HIS A 529 16.97 38.10 -3.99
N LEU A 530 15.88 37.42 -3.62
CA LEU A 530 15.84 35.96 -3.66
C LEU A 530 15.90 35.43 -5.08
N ARG A 531 15.15 35.99 -6.04
CA ARG A 531 15.18 35.56 -7.45
C ARG A 531 16.59 35.68 -8.04
N GLU A 532 17.27 36.80 -7.78
CA GLU A 532 18.66 37.00 -8.19
C GLU A 532 19.58 35.93 -7.59
N ARG A 533 19.52 35.72 -6.27
CA ARG A 533 20.33 34.70 -5.60
C ARG A 533 20.02 33.27 -6.03
N LEU A 534 18.76 32.96 -6.31
CA LEU A 534 18.33 31.64 -6.77
C LEU A 534 18.76 31.37 -8.22
N SER A 535 18.86 32.41 -9.05
CA SER A 535 19.26 32.26 -10.46
C SER A 535 20.65 31.62 -10.60
N VAL A 536 21.56 31.90 -9.67
CA VAL A 536 22.94 31.38 -9.67
C VAL A 536 23.13 30.04 -8.94
N ILE A 537 22.06 29.44 -8.43
CA ILE A 537 22.13 28.13 -7.76
C ILE A 537 22.23 27.02 -8.81
N ASN A 538 23.16 26.09 -8.57
CA ASN A 538 23.54 25.00 -9.47
C ASN A 538 24.11 25.48 -10.81
N MET A 539 24.73 26.66 -10.84
CA MET A 539 25.48 27.18 -11.99
C MET A 539 26.98 27.29 -11.69
N SER A 540 27.82 27.10 -12.71
CA SER A 540 29.28 27.27 -12.55
C SER A 540 29.63 28.73 -12.31
N LYS A 541 30.63 28.97 -11.44
CA LYS A 541 31.19 30.32 -11.22
C LYS A 541 32.18 30.75 -12.30
N PHE A 542 32.51 29.87 -13.24
CA PHE A 542 33.49 30.10 -14.28
C PHE A 542 32.81 30.17 -15.66
N PRO A 543 33.39 30.92 -16.61
CA PRO A 543 32.95 30.84 -18.00
C PRO A 543 33.02 29.40 -18.53
N PRO A 544 32.06 28.97 -19.37
CA PRO A 544 32.08 27.62 -19.93
C PRO A 544 33.28 27.43 -20.85
N VAL A 545 33.80 26.20 -20.88
CA VAL A 545 34.88 25.78 -21.77
C VAL A 545 34.26 25.09 -22.98
N GLU A 546 34.50 25.64 -24.18
CA GLU A 546 34.04 25.00 -25.41
C GLU A 546 34.83 23.72 -25.69
N SER A 547 34.14 22.59 -25.78
CA SER A 547 34.74 21.30 -26.15
C SER A 547 33.72 20.43 -26.87
N LYS A 548 34.17 19.67 -27.87
CA LYS A 548 33.30 18.67 -28.50
C LYS A 548 33.10 17.51 -27.54
N SER A 549 31.86 17.15 -27.27
CA SER A 549 31.41 16.08 -26.35
C SER A 549 32.04 14.69 -26.58
N TYR A 550 32.68 14.46 -27.73
CA TYR A 550 33.27 13.17 -28.15
C TYR A 550 34.81 13.14 -28.23
N GLN A 551 35.53 14.20 -27.86
CA GLN A 551 37.00 14.14 -27.82
C GLN A 551 37.48 13.71 -26.42
N PRO A 552 38.29 12.64 -26.31
CA PRO A 552 38.94 12.29 -25.05
C PRO A 552 39.78 13.46 -24.56
N PHE A 553 39.62 13.86 -23.31
CA PHE A 553 40.32 15.01 -22.75
C PHE A 553 41.81 14.70 -22.61
N GLU A 554 42.71 15.68 -22.84
CA GLU A 554 44.14 15.49 -22.56
C GLU A 554 44.40 15.16 -21.08
N SER A 555 43.53 15.62 -20.16
CA SER A 555 43.53 15.28 -18.73
C SER A 555 43.13 13.83 -18.44
N GLU A 556 42.26 13.21 -19.25
CA GLU A 556 41.96 11.77 -19.13
C GLU A 556 43.20 10.90 -19.39
N LYS A 557 44.17 11.41 -20.17
CA LYS A 557 45.44 10.70 -20.40
C LYS A 557 46.44 10.95 -19.27
N SER A 558 46.52 12.17 -18.74
CA SER A 558 47.47 12.48 -17.65
C SER A 558 47.06 11.87 -16.31
N ASP A 559 45.77 11.82 -15.98
CA ASP A 559 45.29 11.25 -14.71
C ASP A 559 45.39 9.72 -14.68
N ASN A 560 45.28 9.05 -15.83
CA ASN A 560 45.44 7.60 -15.94
C ASN A 560 46.91 7.15 -15.84
N GLU A 561 47.89 8.03 -16.07
CA GLU A 561 49.33 7.71 -15.99
C GLU A 561 49.93 7.90 -14.58
N VAL A 562 49.24 8.57 -13.64
CA VAL A 562 49.76 8.86 -12.30
C VAL A 562 49.48 7.74 -11.28
N ASP A 563 48.56 6.81 -11.54
CA ASP A 563 48.04 5.86 -10.54
C ASP A 563 48.30 4.38 -10.86
N ALA A 564 49.58 3.96 -10.82
CA ALA A 564 49.92 2.54 -10.71
C ALA A 564 50.51 2.15 -9.34
N ASP A 565 51.00 3.08 -8.50
CA ASP A 565 51.93 2.68 -7.43
C ASP A 565 52.01 3.59 -6.19
N THR A 566 50.90 4.15 -5.68
CA THR A 566 50.96 4.85 -4.38
C THR A 566 49.77 4.57 -3.44
N GLU A 567 50.12 3.89 -2.34
CA GLU A 567 49.48 3.78 -1.02
C GLU A 567 48.24 2.86 -0.85
N GLY A 568 48.49 1.72 -0.19
CA GLY A 568 47.56 1.08 0.76
C GLY A 568 46.37 0.31 0.19
N ASN A 569 46.50 -1.01 0.06
CA ASN A 569 45.42 -1.94 -0.31
C ASN A 569 44.26 -2.04 0.73
N GLU A 570 44.28 -1.21 1.79
CA GLU A 570 43.27 -1.16 2.86
C GLU A 570 42.25 0.00 2.68
N ASP A 571 42.41 0.81 1.62
CA ASP A 571 41.74 2.11 1.50
C ASP A 571 40.77 2.23 0.30
N ARG A 572 40.40 1.12 -0.33
CA ARG A 572 39.47 1.09 -1.47
C ARG A 572 38.00 1.08 -1.00
N PHE A 573 37.11 1.63 -1.83
CA PHE A 573 35.66 1.53 -1.72
C PHE A 573 35.16 0.97 -3.04
N TYR A 574 34.36 -0.10 -2.99
CA TYR A 574 33.78 -0.66 -4.19
C TYR A 574 32.48 0.06 -4.56
N PHE A 575 32.53 0.91 -5.58
CA PHE A 575 31.36 1.64 -6.08
C PHE A 575 30.39 0.79 -6.91
N GLY A 576 30.73 -0.47 -7.23
CA GLY A 576 29.95 -1.26 -8.20
C GLY A 576 30.47 -1.13 -9.63
N ILE A 577 30.25 -2.17 -10.45
CA ILE A 577 30.71 -2.21 -11.85
C ILE A 577 30.05 -1.12 -12.72
N ASP A 578 28.80 -0.74 -12.41
CA ASP A 578 28.07 0.24 -13.22
C ASP A 578 28.28 1.70 -12.81
N ILE A 579 28.51 1.98 -11.52
CA ILE A 579 28.55 3.37 -11.01
C ILE A 579 29.68 4.17 -11.68
N GLY A 580 30.87 3.59 -11.78
CA GLY A 580 32.01 4.24 -12.44
C GLY A 580 31.69 4.66 -13.88
N PRO A 581 31.44 3.71 -14.81
CA PRO A 581 31.25 4.02 -16.23
C PRO A 581 29.98 4.81 -16.56
N TYR A 582 28.88 4.58 -15.82
CA TYR A 582 27.56 5.10 -16.20
C TYR A 582 27.05 6.24 -15.31
N TRP A 583 27.72 6.55 -14.19
CA TRP A 583 27.32 7.65 -13.30
C TRP A 583 28.45 8.65 -13.08
N PHE A 584 29.62 8.17 -12.66
CA PHE A 584 30.77 9.04 -12.38
C PHE A 584 31.47 9.55 -13.64
N ALA A 585 31.67 8.72 -14.66
CA ALA A 585 32.25 9.18 -15.92
C ALA A 585 31.39 10.25 -16.61
N PRO A 586 30.04 10.14 -16.67
CA PRO A 586 29.18 11.24 -17.11
C PRO A 586 29.35 12.54 -16.32
N LEU A 587 29.45 12.47 -14.98
CA LEU A 587 29.72 13.66 -14.18
C LEU A 587 31.11 14.24 -14.52
N GLY A 588 32.13 13.39 -14.64
CA GLY A 588 33.49 13.78 -14.98
C GLY A 588 33.58 14.55 -16.31
N ARG A 589 32.84 14.09 -17.33
CA ARG A 589 32.76 14.77 -18.64
C ARG A 589 32.25 16.21 -18.55
N CYS A 590 31.36 16.51 -17.60
CA CYS A 590 30.86 17.88 -17.40
C CYS A 590 31.98 18.87 -17.02
N PHE A 591 33.06 18.36 -16.41
CA PHE A 591 34.15 19.15 -15.83
C PHE A 591 35.54 18.81 -16.42
N GLY A 592 35.60 17.99 -17.48
CA GLY A 592 36.87 17.54 -18.07
C GLY A 592 37.71 16.65 -17.15
N MET A 593 37.07 15.89 -16.26
CA MET A 593 37.71 15.03 -15.26
C MET A 593 37.52 13.54 -15.59
N SER A 594 38.51 12.73 -15.22
CA SER A 594 38.43 11.27 -15.34
C SER A 594 37.46 10.66 -14.33
N GLN A 595 36.96 9.45 -14.62
CA GLN A 595 36.15 8.65 -13.69
C GLN A 595 36.86 8.47 -12.34
N ALA A 596 38.15 8.11 -12.35
CA ALA A 596 38.95 7.89 -11.13
C ALA A 596 39.03 9.16 -10.26
N SER A 597 39.14 10.34 -10.87
CA SER A 597 39.10 11.62 -10.14
C SER A 597 37.77 11.84 -9.44
N ILE A 598 36.63 11.49 -10.07
CA ILE A 598 35.30 11.58 -9.44
C ILE A 598 35.15 10.54 -8.31
N GLU A 599 35.63 9.31 -8.51
CA GLU A 599 35.62 8.26 -7.47
C GLU A 599 36.37 8.70 -6.20
N ARG A 600 37.55 9.32 -6.35
CA ARG A 600 38.33 9.84 -5.22
C ARG A 600 37.60 10.94 -4.47
N GLU A 601 36.98 11.89 -5.17
CA GLU A 601 36.21 12.96 -4.52
C GLU A 601 34.92 12.43 -3.86
N ALA A 602 34.25 11.43 -4.46
CA ALA A 602 33.11 10.77 -3.85
C ALA A 602 33.50 10.04 -2.57
N LEU A 603 34.61 9.29 -2.59
CA LEU A 603 35.16 8.61 -1.41
C LEU A 603 35.53 9.61 -0.31
N ARG A 604 36.12 10.75 -0.71
CA ARG A 604 36.44 11.85 0.22
C ARG A 604 35.20 12.40 0.90
N VAL A 605 34.08 12.57 0.17
CA VAL A 605 32.79 13.00 0.76
C VAL A 605 32.32 11.96 1.79
N ILE A 606 32.30 10.68 1.43
CA ILE A 606 31.81 9.60 2.31
C ILE A 606 32.63 9.53 3.60
N ARG A 607 33.97 9.55 3.49
CA ARG A 607 34.86 9.43 4.65
C ARG A 607 34.93 10.72 5.48
N ASN A 608 35.22 11.84 4.83
CA ASN A 608 35.58 13.07 5.56
C ASN A 608 34.36 13.92 5.90
N ASP A 609 33.39 14.03 5.00
CA ASP A 609 32.22 14.89 5.24
C ASP A 609 31.13 14.17 6.02
N TRP A 610 31.01 12.84 5.88
CA TRP A 610 30.00 12.02 6.55
C TRP A 610 30.56 11.16 7.70
N GLY A 611 31.89 11.01 7.80
CA GLY A 611 32.51 10.23 8.86
C GLY A 611 32.25 8.74 8.75
N PHE A 612 31.93 8.23 7.55
CA PHE A 612 31.59 6.83 7.34
C PHE A 612 32.83 6.04 6.92
N SER A 613 33.27 5.11 7.76
CA SER A 613 34.34 4.15 7.44
C SER A 613 33.73 2.97 6.68
N VAL A 614 33.97 2.91 5.37
CA VAL A 614 33.50 1.80 4.52
C VAL A 614 34.66 0.83 4.25
N SER A 615 34.40 -0.47 4.21
CA SER A 615 35.28 -1.49 3.60
C SER A 615 34.84 -1.85 2.18
N ASP A 616 35.66 -2.60 1.45
CA ASP A 616 35.38 -3.08 0.08
C ASP A 616 34.26 -4.14 -0.04
N ARG A 617 33.47 -4.39 1.01
CA ARG A 617 32.52 -5.51 1.05
C ARG A 617 31.12 -5.09 0.62
N TRP A 618 30.60 -5.72 -0.42
CA TRP A 618 29.23 -5.50 -0.92
C TRP A 618 28.12 -5.84 0.11
N ASP A 619 28.38 -6.69 1.12
CA ASP A 619 27.42 -7.14 2.14
C ASP A 619 27.45 -6.30 3.44
N GLU A 620 27.93 -5.07 3.38
CA GLU A 620 27.95 -4.15 4.52
C GLU A 620 26.56 -3.64 4.94
N ASP A 621 25.60 -3.58 4.01
CA ASP A 621 24.23 -3.28 4.39
C ASP A 621 23.68 -4.44 5.21
N GLU A 622 23.36 -4.18 6.47
CA GLU A 622 22.78 -5.13 7.40
C GLU A 622 21.46 -5.74 6.85
N ARG A 623 20.79 -5.06 5.91
CA ARG A 623 19.63 -5.58 5.17
C ARG A 623 19.94 -6.80 4.31
N HIS A 624 21.14 -6.89 3.72
CA HIS A 624 21.59 -8.10 3.01
C HIS A 624 21.76 -9.27 3.98
N ARG A 625 22.45 -9.05 5.11
CA ARG A 625 22.71 -10.09 6.12
C ARG A 625 21.42 -10.63 6.73
N ARG A 626 20.43 -9.76 6.90
CA ARG A 626 19.10 -10.08 7.43
C ARG A 626 18.12 -10.58 6.37
N LYS A 627 18.53 -10.66 5.10
CA LYS A 627 17.68 -11.10 3.96
C LYS A 627 16.39 -10.29 3.82
N ILE A 628 16.47 -8.98 4.12
CA ILE A 628 15.36 -8.02 3.94
C ILE A 628 15.20 -7.69 2.45
N PHE A 629 16.32 -7.60 1.73
CA PHE A 629 16.29 -7.47 0.27
C PHE A 629 16.00 -8.82 -0.37
N ARG A 630 15.09 -8.83 -1.35
CA ARG A 630 14.81 -10.04 -2.14
C ARG A 630 15.82 -10.16 -3.28
N ASP A 631 16.01 -11.38 -3.76
CA ASP A 631 16.94 -11.67 -4.84
C ASP A 631 16.63 -10.82 -6.09
N GLY A 632 17.62 -10.07 -6.55
CA GLY A 632 17.54 -9.23 -7.75
C GLY A 632 16.91 -7.84 -7.57
N GLU A 633 16.39 -7.50 -6.38
CA GLU A 633 15.73 -6.19 -6.17
C GLU A 633 16.69 -4.99 -6.20
N THR A 634 17.96 -5.21 -5.82
CA THR A 634 19.01 -4.18 -5.82
C THR A 634 19.82 -4.14 -7.13
N TRP A 635 19.51 -5.03 -8.08
CA TRP A 635 20.24 -5.10 -9.34
C TRP A 635 19.86 -3.93 -10.26
N HIS A 636 20.87 -3.40 -10.92
CA HIS A 636 20.74 -2.36 -11.93
C HIS A 636 21.82 -2.59 -13.00
N SER A 637 21.70 -1.93 -14.16
CA SER A 637 22.72 -2.04 -15.22
C SER A 637 22.76 -0.80 -16.10
N HIS A 638 23.92 -0.50 -16.69
CA HIS A 638 24.03 0.49 -17.77
C HIS A 638 23.46 1.89 -17.43
N GLY A 639 23.56 2.30 -16.16
CA GLY A 639 23.06 3.61 -15.70
C GLY A 639 21.61 3.64 -15.25
N SER A 640 20.87 2.52 -15.27
CA SER A 640 19.51 2.46 -14.72
C SER A 640 19.51 2.67 -13.20
N TYR A 641 18.47 3.31 -12.67
CA TYR A 641 18.24 3.32 -11.22
C TYR A 641 17.84 1.92 -10.73
N PRO A 642 18.34 1.42 -9.58
CA PRO A 642 17.79 0.23 -8.96
C PRO A 642 16.37 0.46 -8.45
N ARG A 643 15.59 -0.61 -8.35
CA ARG A 643 14.27 -0.57 -7.69
C ARG A 643 14.38 -0.36 -6.19
N VAL A 644 15.46 -0.92 -5.62
CA VAL A 644 15.79 -0.87 -4.20
C VAL A 644 17.25 -0.45 -4.05
N ASP A 645 17.44 0.70 -3.44
CA ASP A 645 18.76 1.29 -3.22
C ASP A 645 19.39 0.60 -2.01
N ASP A 646 20.52 -0.09 -2.18
CA ASP A 646 21.30 -0.58 -1.05
C ASP A 646 22.22 0.54 -0.49
N LEU A 647 22.95 0.23 0.59
CA LEU A 647 23.81 1.23 1.22
C LEU A 647 24.91 1.72 0.26
N HIS A 648 25.44 0.87 -0.60
CA HIS A 648 26.49 1.25 -1.56
C HIS A 648 25.94 2.23 -2.59
N PHE A 649 24.80 1.91 -3.20
CA PHE A 649 24.14 2.79 -4.15
C PHE A 649 23.76 4.11 -3.48
N TYR A 650 23.14 4.07 -2.29
CA TYR A 650 22.77 5.26 -1.51
C TYR A 650 23.96 6.19 -1.28
N LEU A 651 25.07 5.66 -0.76
CA LEU A 651 26.27 6.46 -0.49
C LEU A 651 26.88 7.02 -1.78
N SER A 652 27.02 6.19 -2.82
CA SER A 652 27.61 6.56 -4.10
C SER A 652 26.81 7.65 -4.81
N TYR A 653 25.49 7.45 -4.91
CA TYR A 653 24.54 8.37 -5.52
C TYR A 653 24.57 9.74 -4.84
N HIS A 654 24.44 9.77 -3.52
CA HIS A 654 24.43 11.05 -2.80
C HIS A 654 25.82 11.72 -2.76
N ALA A 655 26.90 10.95 -2.75
CA ALA A 655 28.25 11.51 -2.80
C ALA A 655 28.48 12.19 -4.15
N MET A 656 28.05 11.55 -5.25
CA MET A 656 28.07 12.13 -6.60
C MET A 656 27.38 13.49 -6.63
N MET A 657 26.17 13.59 -6.05
CA MET A 657 25.40 14.83 -6.00
C MET A 657 26.07 15.95 -5.19
N VAL A 658 26.88 15.60 -4.18
CA VAL A 658 27.68 16.57 -3.41
C VAL A 658 28.94 16.96 -4.17
N VAL A 659 29.63 16.00 -4.81
CA VAL A 659 30.82 16.24 -5.64
C VAL A 659 30.46 17.20 -6.79
N ALA A 660 29.35 16.94 -7.49
CA ALA A 660 28.80 17.81 -8.51
C ALA A 660 28.71 19.28 -8.04
N GLY A 661 28.12 19.52 -6.86
CA GLY A 661 27.97 20.88 -6.34
C GLY A 661 29.28 21.49 -5.83
N LYS A 662 30.26 20.69 -5.39
CA LYS A 662 31.62 21.18 -5.08
C LYS A 662 32.35 21.59 -6.36
N LEU A 663 32.22 20.81 -7.44
CA LEU A 663 32.90 21.09 -8.70
C LEU A 663 32.37 22.36 -9.38
N LEU A 664 31.06 22.67 -9.28
CA LEU A 664 30.52 23.94 -9.76
C LEU A 664 31.20 25.18 -9.14
N GLU A 665 31.74 25.03 -7.93
CA GLU A 665 32.42 26.10 -7.19
C GLU A 665 33.92 26.21 -7.52
N THR A 666 34.53 25.14 -8.05
CA THR A 666 35.99 25.04 -8.21
C THR A 666 36.47 24.84 -9.64
N THR A 667 35.59 24.38 -10.54
CA THR A 667 35.95 23.86 -11.86
C THR A 667 34.98 24.40 -12.93
N PRO A 668 35.48 24.84 -14.10
CA PRO A 668 34.61 25.26 -15.20
C PRO A 668 33.81 24.09 -15.77
N VAL A 669 32.61 24.38 -16.26
CA VAL A 669 31.74 23.42 -16.94
C VAL A 669 32.01 23.46 -18.44
N HIS A 670 31.96 22.30 -19.07
CA HIS A 670 32.13 22.14 -20.50
C HIS A 670 30.81 22.37 -21.26
N HIS A 671 30.91 22.91 -22.47
CA HIS A 671 29.77 23.17 -23.34
C HIS A 671 30.10 22.75 -24.77
N ALA A 672 29.24 21.92 -25.36
CA ALA A 672 29.32 21.58 -26.76
C ALA A 672 28.80 22.75 -27.61
N PRO A 673 29.53 23.20 -28.66
CA PRO A 673 29.13 24.38 -29.44
C PRO A 673 27.76 24.27 -30.14
N ASP A 674 27.31 23.05 -30.41
CA ASP A 674 26.06 22.75 -31.11
C ASP A 674 24.88 22.48 -30.15
N ASP A 675 25.12 22.50 -28.84
CA ASP A 675 24.08 22.26 -27.83
C ASP A 675 23.52 23.57 -27.27
N SER A 676 22.28 23.54 -26.79
CA SER A 676 21.61 24.73 -26.23
C SER A 676 21.89 24.95 -24.75
N GLU A 677 22.26 23.89 -24.05
CA GLU A 677 22.52 23.87 -22.61
C GLU A 677 23.93 23.32 -22.36
N ASP A 678 24.55 23.70 -21.24
CA ASP A 678 25.84 23.14 -20.85
C ASP A 678 25.75 21.65 -20.44
N GLU A 679 26.89 20.96 -20.46
CA GLU A 679 26.95 19.53 -20.19
C GLU A 679 26.44 19.19 -18.77
N PHE A 680 26.60 20.12 -17.81
CA PHE A 680 26.12 19.92 -16.45
C PHE A 680 24.59 19.99 -16.36
N HIS A 681 23.95 20.94 -17.03
CA HIS A 681 22.49 21.03 -17.09
C HIS A 681 21.88 19.79 -17.75
N ASN A 682 22.49 19.31 -18.84
CA ASN A 682 22.12 18.06 -19.48
C ASN A 682 22.30 16.83 -18.58
N TRP A 683 23.38 16.78 -17.80
CA TRP A 683 23.63 15.72 -16.82
C TRP A 683 22.60 15.76 -15.68
N LEU A 684 22.36 16.93 -15.09
CA LEU A 684 21.40 17.09 -14.00
C LEU A 684 19.98 16.70 -14.44
N TYR A 685 19.62 16.99 -15.69
CA TYR A 685 18.32 16.62 -16.27
C TYR A 685 18.05 15.12 -16.20
N ARG A 686 19.06 14.26 -16.37
CA ARG A 686 18.91 12.79 -16.27
C ARG A 686 18.57 12.31 -14.86
N HIS A 687 18.85 13.14 -13.85
CA HIS A 687 18.65 12.83 -12.44
C HIS A 687 17.48 13.60 -11.80
N ASP A 688 16.74 14.39 -12.59
CA ASP A 688 15.58 15.16 -12.14
C ASP A 688 14.27 14.40 -12.43
N LEU A 689 13.12 15.04 -12.18
CA LEU A 689 11.82 14.51 -12.63
C LEU A 689 11.69 14.62 -14.15
N THR A 690 10.99 13.66 -14.76
CA THR A 690 10.78 13.56 -16.21
C THR A 690 10.15 14.82 -16.80
N ARG A 691 9.22 15.42 -16.04
CA ARG A 691 8.44 16.58 -16.44
C ARG A 691 9.08 17.88 -15.97
N ARG A 692 9.44 18.72 -16.95
CA ARG A 692 10.05 20.05 -16.71
C ARG A 692 9.06 21.11 -16.22
N ASP A 693 7.76 20.86 -16.42
CA ASP A 693 6.72 21.79 -15.99
C ASP A 693 6.40 21.68 -14.50
N GLY A 694 7.12 20.83 -13.73
CA GLY A 694 6.99 20.64 -12.29
C GLY A 694 5.78 19.80 -11.85
N ALA A 695 5.05 19.18 -12.77
CA ALA A 695 4.04 18.18 -12.46
C ALA A 695 4.67 16.77 -12.40
N TRP A 696 3.95 15.77 -11.90
CA TRP A 696 4.47 14.39 -11.85
C TRP A 696 3.97 13.55 -13.03
N LEU A 697 4.65 12.44 -13.34
CA LEU A 697 4.12 11.47 -14.32
C LEU A 697 2.74 10.95 -13.90
N ALA A 698 2.51 10.73 -12.59
CA ALA A 698 1.20 10.38 -12.04
C ALA A 698 0.08 11.40 -12.32
N ASP A 699 0.41 12.65 -12.67
CA ASP A 699 -0.59 13.64 -13.08
C ASP A 699 -1.08 13.44 -14.53
N ARG A 700 -0.43 12.56 -15.31
CA ARG A 700 -0.90 12.16 -16.65
C ARG A 700 -1.65 10.83 -16.68
N ARG A 701 -1.66 10.10 -15.57
CA ARG A 701 -2.28 8.79 -15.54
C ARG A 701 -3.79 8.94 -15.42
N ASP A 702 -4.48 8.50 -16.46
CA ASP A 702 -5.93 8.39 -16.45
C ASP A 702 -6.41 7.19 -15.60
N PRO A 703 -7.65 7.24 -15.11
CA PRO A 703 -8.33 6.07 -14.55
C PRO A 703 -8.19 4.82 -15.39
N ILE A 704 -8.26 3.64 -14.75
CA ILE A 704 -8.32 2.37 -15.50
C ILE A 704 -9.51 2.44 -16.48
N PRO A 705 -9.29 2.17 -17.79
CA PRO A 705 -10.35 2.20 -18.79
C PRO A 705 -11.49 1.25 -18.46
N LEU A 706 -12.71 1.64 -18.83
CA LEU A 706 -13.90 0.81 -18.68
C LEU A 706 -14.00 -0.28 -19.76
N GLU A 707 -13.34 -0.05 -20.88
CA GLU A 707 -13.24 -1.00 -21.98
C GLU A 707 -12.29 -2.15 -21.62
N ARG A 708 -12.70 -3.38 -21.91
CA ARG A 708 -11.86 -4.57 -21.72
C ARG A 708 -12.08 -5.60 -22.82
N PRO A 709 -11.06 -6.43 -23.12
CA PRO A 709 -11.22 -7.47 -24.12
C PRO A 709 -12.13 -8.60 -23.61
N ALA A 710 -12.93 -9.15 -24.53
CA ALA A 710 -13.93 -10.19 -24.22
C ALA A 710 -13.34 -11.45 -23.59
N TRP A 711 -12.09 -11.80 -23.94
CA TRP A 711 -11.42 -12.99 -23.40
C TRP A 711 -11.23 -12.92 -21.88
N LYS A 712 -11.22 -11.74 -21.26
CA LYS A 712 -11.22 -11.61 -19.79
C LYS A 712 -12.47 -12.18 -19.14
N ASP A 713 -13.54 -12.35 -19.93
CA ASP A 713 -14.81 -12.94 -19.50
C ASP A 713 -14.94 -14.42 -19.86
N GLU A 714 -13.96 -14.95 -20.58
CA GLU A 714 -13.93 -16.34 -21.02
C GLU A 714 -13.11 -17.18 -20.05
N ALA A 715 -13.50 -18.44 -19.87
CA ALA A 715 -12.74 -19.41 -19.10
C ALA A 715 -11.31 -19.56 -19.65
N GLU A 716 -10.34 -19.82 -18.76
CA GLU A 716 -8.96 -20.03 -19.18
C GLU A 716 -8.86 -21.22 -20.14
N ASN A 717 -8.19 -20.99 -21.27
CA ASN A 717 -7.95 -21.99 -22.29
C ASN A 717 -6.45 -21.98 -22.64
N ASN A 718 -5.80 -23.14 -22.56
CA ASN A 718 -4.37 -23.27 -22.90
C ASN A 718 -4.05 -22.90 -24.35
N GLU A 719 -5.03 -23.08 -25.25
CA GLU A 719 -4.94 -22.75 -26.67
C GLU A 719 -5.27 -21.28 -26.97
N TRP A 720 -5.69 -20.48 -25.98
CA TRP A 720 -6.05 -19.07 -26.15
C TRP A 720 -4.95 -18.25 -26.84
N ARG A 721 -3.68 -18.53 -26.50
CA ARG A 721 -2.52 -17.84 -27.11
C ARG A 721 -2.40 -18.07 -28.63
N TRP A 722 -3.03 -19.12 -29.14
CA TRP A 722 -3.03 -19.51 -30.55
C TRP A 722 -4.37 -19.21 -31.25
N SER A 723 -5.38 -18.73 -30.53
CA SER A 723 -6.73 -18.50 -31.06
C SER A 723 -6.94 -17.11 -31.66
N LEU A 724 -5.88 -16.47 -32.18
CA LEU A 724 -5.97 -15.16 -32.82
C LEU A 724 -6.79 -15.24 -34.10
N ALA A 725 -7.83 -14.42 -34.18
CA ALA A 725 -8.69 -14.30 -35.36
C ALA A 725 -8.59 -12.89 -35.96
N ARG A 726 -9.03 -12.76 -37.23
CA ARG A 726 -9.11 -11.46 -37.92
C ARG A 726 -9.86 -10.40 -37.09
N ASN A 727 -10.96 -10.81 -36.44
CA ASN A 727 -11.81 -9.91 -35.66
C ASN A 727 -11.08 -9.32 -34.44
N ASP A 728 -10.03 -9.97 -33.91
CA ASP A 728 -9.24 -9.42 -32.81
C ASP A 728 -8.45 -8.19 -33.26
N PHE A 729 -7.89 -8.23 -34.47
CA PHE A 729 -7.23 -7.07 -35.08
C PHE A 729 -8.22 -5.95 -35.40
N ASP A 730 -9.39 -6.29 -35.96
CA ASP A 730 -10.43 -5.30 -36.28
C ASP A 730 -10.91 -4.59 -34.99
N ARG A 731 -11.09 -5.31 -33.88
CA ARG A 731 -11.44 -4.74 -32.56
C ARG A 731 -10.36 -3.80 -32.02
N ILE A 732 -9.09 -4.11 -32.22
CA ILE A 732 -7.97 -3.29 -31.76
C ILE A 732 -7.86 -2.01 -32.58
N LEU A 733 -8.05 -2.09 -33.90
CA LEU A 733 -7.87 -0.95 -34.81
C LEU A 733 -9.11 -0.05 -34.91
N LEU A 734 -10.32 -0.59 -34.70
CA LEU A 734 -11.58 0.12 -34.82
C LEU A 734 -12.30 0.13 -33.47
N ALA A 735 -12.36 1.32 -32.86
CA ALA A 735 -13.16 1.53 -31.67
C ALA A 735 -14.66 1.43 -32.00
N SER A 736 -15.46 1.14 -30.96
CA SER A 736 -16.91 0.93 -31.09
C SER A 736 -17.68 2.16 -31.61
N ASP A 737 -17.11 3.36 -31.46
CA ASP A 737 -17.65 4.63 -31.95
C ASP A 737 -17.16 5.01 -33.36
N GLY A 738 -16.43 4.10 -34.03
CA GLY A 738 -15.89 4.30 -35.37
C GLY A 738 -14.55 5.06 -35.41
N ARG A 739 -13.98 5.44 -34.27
CA ARG A 739 -12.60 5.96 -34.23
C ARG A 739 -11.59 4.86 -34.56
N MET A 740 -10.47 5.26 -35.14
CA MET A 740 -9.37 4.34 -35.46
C MET A 740 -8.24 4.50 -34.46
N ASN A 741 -7.76 3.39 -33.91
CA ASN A 741 -6.52 3.34 -33.15
C ASN A 741 -5.36 3.25 -34.13
N LEU A 742 -4.65 4.36 -34.30
CA LEU A 742 -3.55 4.47 -35.29
C LEU A 742 -2.16 4.44 -34.64
N TRP A 743 -2.08 4.54 -33.31
CA TRP A 743 -0.84 4.44 -32.55
C TRP A 743 -1.19 4.05 -31.11
N GLY A 744 -0.38 3.21 -30.47
CA GLY A 744 -0.55 2.89 -29.05
C GLY A 744 0.19 1.64 -28.61
N HIS A 745 0.51 1.58 -27.31
CA HIS A 745 0.99 0.35 -26.67
C HIS A 745 0.29 0.17 -25.34
N TRP A 746 -0.28 -1.01 -25.12
CA TRP A 746 -0.91 -1.36 -23.85
C TRP A 746 -0.89 -2.88 -23.65
N THR A 747 -1.00 -3.29 -22.38
CA THR A 747 -1.03 -4.70 -22.00
C THR A 747 -2.26 -4.97 -21.15
N TRP A 748 -2.97 -6.04 -21.48
CA TRP A 748 -4.05 -6.60 -20.70
C TRP A 748 -3.60 -7.88 -20.03
N SER A 749 -3.77 -7.98 -18.70
CA SER A 749 -3.52 -9.21 -17.97
C SER A 749 -4.74 -9.66 -17.17
N SER A 750 -4.88 -10.98 -17.02
CA SER A 750 -5.83 -11.66 -16.11
C SER A 750 -5.31 -13.07 -15.83
N GLY A 751 -5.06 -13.40 -14.56
CA GLY A 751 -4.44 -14.67 -14.18
C GLY A 751 -3.08 -14.84 -14.86
N HIS A 752 -2.91 -15.92 -15.62
CA HIS A 752 -1.69 -16.19 -16.40
C HIS A 752 -1.78 -15.74 -17.87
N ARG A 753 -2.91 -15.15 -18.28
CA ARG A 753 -3.09 -14.63 -19.65
C ARG A 753 -2.64 -13.18 -19.72
N GLU A 754 -1.75 -12.91 -20.67
CA GLU A 754 -1.24 -11.58 -20.98
C GLU A 754 -1.35 -11.34 -22.49
N GLU A 755 -2.01 -10.25 -22.87
CA GLU A 755 -2.11 -9.78 -24.24
C GLU A 755 -1.45 -8.41 -24.32
N SER A 756 -0.28 -8.34 -24.97
CA SER A 756 0.42 -7.09 -25.26
C SER A 756 0.09 -6.63 -26.66
N ILE A 757 -0.40 -5.40 -26.79
CA ILE A 757 -0.83 -4.81 -28.06
C ILE A 757 0.12 -3.65 -28.38
N HIS A 758 0.60 -3.62 -29.61
CA HIS A 758 1.41 -2.53 -30.14
C HIS A 758 0.87 -2.15 -31.53
N VAL A 759 0.51 -0.87 -31.68
CA VAL A 759 -0.03 -0.29 -32.90
C VAL A 759 0.90 0.85 -33.31
N ALA A 760 1.41 0.79 -34.54
CA ALA A 760 2.16 1.85 -35.18
C ALA A 760 1.61 2.05 -36.60
N SER A 761 1.61 3.30 -37.09
CA SER A 761 1.12 3.61 -38.44
C SER A 761 1.97 4.65 -39.15
N ALA A 762 1.97 4.59 -40.47
CA ALA A 762 2.65 5.51 -41.37
C ALA A 762 1.77 5.81 -42.59
N LEU A 763 2.00 6.95 -43.22
CA LEU A 763 1.33 7.37 -44.45
C LEU A 763 2.06 6.79 -45.67
N VAL A 764 1.30 6.33 -46.66
CA VAL A 764 1.85 5.66 -47.86
C VAL A 764 1.22 6.18 -49.14
N SER A 765 1.94 6.07 -50.26
CA SER A 765 1.40 6.41 -51.59
C SER A 765 0.18 5.53 -51.91
N PRO A 766 -1.02 6.11 -52.15
CA PRO A 766 -2.25 5.32 -52.35
C PRO A 766 -2.16 4.29 -53.47
N ASP A 767 -1.55 4.67 -54.60
CA ASP A 767 -1.38 3.82 -55.80
C ASP A 767 -0.37 2.67 -55.60
N ARG A 768 0.51 2.75 -54.58
CA ARG A 768 1.54 1.74 -54.28
C ARG A 768 1.33 1.00 -52.95
N SER A 769 0.32 1.39 -52.17
CA SER A 769 -0.01 0.80 -50.87
C SER A 769 -0.11 -0.74 -50.89
N MET A 770 -0.80 -1.32 -51.89
CA MET A 770 -0.94 -2.77 -52.04
C MET A 770 0.38 -3.48 -52.39
N ALA A 771 1.32 -2.80 -53.03
CA ALA A 771 2.64 -3.37 -53.31
C ALA A 771 3.48 -3.43 -52.04
N LEU A 772 3.44 -2.37 -51.22
CA LEU A 772 4.09 -2.34 -49.92
C LEU A 772 3.53 -3.42 -48.98
N LEU A 773 2.20 -3.57 -48.91
CA LEU A 773 1.55 -4.60 -48.10
C LEU A 773 2.04 -6.00 -48.48
N ARG A 774 2.10 -6.31 -49.78
CA ARG A 774 2.61 -7.60 -50.26
C ARG A 774 4.07 -7.82 -49.88
N ALA A 775 4.90 -6.77 -49.98
CA ALA A 775 6.31 -6.84 -49.60
C ALA A 775 6.49 -7.14 -48.11
N LEU A 776 5.72 -6.45 -47.23
CA LEU A 776 5.74 -6.69 -45.78
C LEU A 776 5.18 -8.07 -45.40
N GLN A 777 4.23 -8.62 -46.17
CA GLN A 777 3.69 -9.97 -45.95
C GLN A 777 4.63 -11.10 -46.42
N SER A 778 5.55 -10.80 -47.34
CA SER A 778 6.48 -11.78 -47.92
C SER A 778 7.92 -11.62 -47.41
N VAL A 779 8.14 -10.78 -46.39
CA VAL A 779 9.47 -10.60 -45.81
C VAL A 779 9.87 -11.86 -45.04
N ASP A 780 11.10 -12.32 -45.21
CA ASP A 780 11.61 -13.52 -44.52
C ASP A 780 11.78 -13.26 -43.02
N ASN A 781 12.23 -12.06 -42.65
CA ASN A 781 12.39 -11.62 -41.27
C ASN A 781 11.57 -10.35 -40.99
N PRO A 782 10.51 -10.42 -40.16
CA PRO A 782 9.68 -9.26 -39.84
C PRO A 782 10.41 -8.18 -39.03
N TYR A 783 11.60 -8.47 -38.49
CA TYR A 783 12.44 -7.49 -37.79
C TYR A 783 13.34 -6.67 -38.71
N ASP A 784 13.39 -6.97 -40.01
CA ASP A 784 14.21 -6.21 -40.98
C ASP A 784 13.67 -4.80 -41.23
N TYR A 785 12.41 -4.53 -40.85
CA TYR A 785 11.75 -3.24 -41.01
C TYR A 785 10.88 -2.92 -39.80
N ARG A 786 10.72 -1.62 -39.49
CA ARG A 786 9.69 -1.14 -38.57
C ARG A 786 8.94 0.03 -39.20
N ILE A 787 7.75 0.30 -38.69
CA ILE A 787 7.01 1.50 -39.07
C ILE A 787 7.76 2.72 -38.51
N PRO A 788 8.13 3.71 -39.35
CA PRO A 788 8.92 4.85 -38.91
C PRO A 788 8.07 5.88 -38.17
N ASP A 789 8.68 6.52 -37.17
CA ASP A 789 8.16 7.76 -36.59
C ASP A 789 8.37 8.92 -37.57
N ALA A 790 7.77 10.08 -37.27
CA ALA A 790 7.99 11.28 -38.05
C ALA A 790 9.45 11.73 -37.95
N SER A 791 10.05 12.00 -39.11
CA SER A 791 11.48 12.35 -39.27
C SER A 791 12.47 11.23 -38.96
N ASP A 792 12.01 9.98 -38.91
CA ASP A 792 12.87 8.80 -38.79
C ASP A 792 13.66 8.54 -40.08
N ASP A 793 14.89 8.04 -39.95
CA ASP A 793 15.78 7.66 -41.06
C ASP A 793 15.26 6.45 -41.86
N LEU A 794 14.35 5.66 -41.27
CA LEU A 794 13.69 4.53 -41.92
C LEU A 794 12.51 4.93 -42.83
N GLN A 795 12.22 6.23 -42.96
CA GLN A 795 11.23 6.70 -43.94
C GLN A 795 11.69 6.44 -45.38
N ILE A 796 10.74 6.14 -46.24
CA ILE A 796 11.00 5.85 -47.65
C ILE A 796 10.36 6.95 -48.49
N ASP A 797 11.15 7.54 -49.38
CA ASP A 797 10.69 8.39 -50.48
C ASP A 797 11.54 8.07 -51.71
N PHE A 798 11.13 7.02 -52.45
CA PHE A 798 11.91 6.50 -53.58
C PHE A 798 11.00 5.97 -54.70
N GLU A 799 11.23 6.43 -55.93
CA GLU A 799 10.53 5.99 -57.16
C GLU A 799 8.98 5.89 -57.04
N GLY A 800 8.36 6.82 -56.30
CA GLY A 800 6.91 6.88 -56.08
C GLY A 800 6.40 6.01 -54.93
N PHE A 801 7.27 5.24 -54.26
CA PHE A 801 6.98 4.61 -52.99
C PHE A 801 7.25 5.60 -51.86
N GLN A 802 6.22 5.85 -51.05
CA GLN A 802 6.32 6.65 -49.84
C GLN A 802 5.95 5.81 -48.62
N LEU A 803 6.77 5.88 -47.58
CA LEU A 803 6.49 5.42 -46.22
C LEU A 803 6.90 6.53 -45.28
N LYS A 804 5.93 7.34 -44.86
CA LYS A 804 6.15 8.57 -44.11
C LYS A 804 5.57 8.47 -42.71
N GLY A 805 6.43 8.57 -41.71
CA GLY A 805 6.00 8.62 -40.32
C GLY A 805 5.26 9.93 -40.02
N TRP A 806 4.27 9.85 -39.14
CA TRP A 806 3.39 10.99 -38.84
C TRP A 806 3.12 11.19 -37.34
N ILE A 807 3.61 10.28 -36.50
CA ILE A 807 3.63 10.42 -35.04
C ILE A 807 5.06 10.76 -34.63
N VAL A 808 5.19 11.72 -33.73
CA VAL A 808 6.44 12.04 -33.05
C VAL A 808 6.37 11.37 -31.67
N ASP A 809 7.13 10.30 -31.49
CA ASP A 809 7.35 9.69 -30.18
C ASP A 809 8.80 9.97 -29.74
N ARG A 810 8.96 10.96 -28.84
CA ARG A 810 10.27 11.32 -28.28
C ARG A 810 10.33 10.73 -26.88
N TYR A 811 10.55 9.42 -26.79
CA TYR A 811 10.77 8.79 -25.50
C TYR A 811 11.91 9.51 -24.76
N CYS A 812 11.66 9.92 -23.52
CA CYS A 812 12.67 10.40 -22.59
C CYS A 812 12.77 9.40 -21.41
N ASP A 813 13.97 9.21 -20.89
CA ASP A 813 14.17 8.42 -19.67
C ASP A 813 13.34 9.00 -18.51
N ARG A 814 12.72 8.11 -17.73
CA ARG A 814 11.74 8.46 -16.69
C ARG A 814 12.36 9.03 -15.40
N GLY A 815 13.66 9.32 -15.41
CA GLY A 815 14.40 9.95 -14.30
C GLY A 815 14.04 9.37 -12.94
N LEU A 816 13.85 10.24 -11.95
CA LEU A 816 13.43 9.83 -10.60
C LEU A 816 12.00 9.25 -10.54
N ASP A 817 11.14 9.51 -11.53
CA ASP A 817 9.74 9.07 -11.56
C ASP A 817 9.57 7.61 -12.02
N GLU A 818 10.63 6.94 -12.48
CA GLU A 818 10.57 5.61 -13.11
C GLU A 818 9.79 4.58 -12.28
N TYR A 819 9.97 4.60 -10.96
CA TYR A 819 9.36 3.66 -10.03
C TYR A 819 8.20 4.25 -9.23
N ASP A 820 7.61 5.37 -9.67
CA ASP A 820 6.38 5.90 -9.09
C ASP A 820 5.20 4.95 -9.39
N PRO A 821 4.65 4.26 -8.38
CA PRO A 821 3.56 3.33 -8.62
C PRO A 821 2.25 4.01 -9.01
N TRP A 822 2.08 5.29 -8.70
CA TRP A 822 0.92 6.07 -9.12
C TRP A 822 1.07 6.55 -10.55
N ALA A 823 2.28 6.71 -11.09
CA ALA A 823 2.52 6.93 -12.52
C ALA A 823 2.29 5.66 -13.35
N GLY A 824 2.62 4.49 -12.81
CA GLY A 824 2.54 3.23 -13.56
C GLY A 824 3.49 3.24 -14.77
N ALA A 825 3.00 2.83 -15.94
CA ALA A 825 3.83 2.74 -17.15
C ALA A 825 3.81 4.01 -18.03
N ILE A 826 3.26 5.12 -17.54
CA ILE A 826 3.08 6.36 -18.32
C ILE A 826 4.44 6.96 -18.71
N THR A 827 4.56 7.37 -19.97
CA THR A 827 5.73 8.07 -20.52
C THR A 827 5.46 9.56 -20.71
N TYR A 828 6.54 10.34 -20.79
CA TYR A 828 6.50 11.75 -21.13
C TYR A 828 7.75 12.13 -21.96
N PRO A 829 7.64 13.02 -22.96
CA PRO A 829 6.40 13.57 -23.52
C PRO A 829 5.49 12.49 -24.09
N SER A 830 4.18 12.75 -24.12
CA SER A 830 3.27 11.84 -24.81
C SER A 830 3.53 11.91 -26.32
N PRO A 831 3.33 10.80 -27.05
CA PRO A 831 3.31 10.80 -28.50
C PRO A 831 2.31 11.83 -29.03
N VAL A 832 2.71 12.56 -30.07
CA VAL A 832 1.87 13.59 -30.70
C VAL A 832 1.91 13.47 -32.22
N PRO A 833 0.85 13.89 -32.94
CA PRO A 833 0.94 14.05 -34.39
C PRO A 833 2.05 15.03 -34.76
N ALA A 834 2.76 14.76 -35.84
CA ALA A 834 3.76 15.66 -36.38
C ALA A 834 3.14 17.00 -36.80
N ALA A 835 3.92 18.09 -36.74
CA ALA A 835 3.43 19.45 -37.02
C ALA A 835 2.70 19.57 -38.37
N TYR A 836 3.20 18.89 -39.41
CA TYR A 836 2.55 18.91 -40.72
C TYR A 836 1.15 18.26 -40.71
N ILE A 837 0.88 17.32 -39.80
CA ILE A 837 -0.44 16.70 -39.62
C ILE A 837 -1.35 17.64 -38.86
N THR A 838 -0.88 18.25 -37.78
CA THR A 838 -1.67 19.22 -37.02
C THR A 838 -2.10 20.38 -37.92
N ASP A 839 -1.22 20.84 -38.79
CA ASP A 839 -1.51 21.90 -39.77
C ASP A 839 -2.54 21.46 -40.83
N ILE A 840 -2.38 20.26 -41.41
CA ILE A 840 -3.30 19.76 -42.46
C ILE A 840 -4.71 19.51 -41.89
N MET A 841 -4.78 18.98 -40.66
CA MET A 841 -6.02 18.56 -40.02
C MET A 841 -6.65 19.66 -39.17
N ASN A 842 -6.03 20.84 -39.06
CA ASN A 842 -6.41 21.92 -38.14
C ASN A 842 -6.64 21.40 -36.70
N LEU A 843 -5.72 20.59 -36.20
CA LEU A 843 -5.75 20.10 -34.82
C LEU A 843 -5.15 21.18 -33.92
N THR A 844 -5.95 21.67 -32.96
CA THR A 844 -5.55 22.69 -31.96
C THR A 844 -4.97 22.08 -30.71
#